data_AF-G5K3E9-F1
#
_entry.id   AF-G5K3E9-F1
#
_cell.length_a   1.000
_cell.length_b   1.000
_cell.length_c   1.000
_cell.angle_alpha   90.00
_cell.angle_beta   90.00
_cell.angle_gamma   90.00
#
_symmetry.space_group_name_H-M   'P 1'
#
loop_
_entity.id
_entity.type
_entity.pdbx_description
1 polymer ?
#
loop_
_entity_poly.entity_id
_entity_poly.type
_entity_poly.pdbx_seq_one_letter_code
_entity_poly.pdbx_strand_id
1 'polypeptide(L)'
;MRFEFVADRRVKVKTFLKGHDISKGLLAKIKYKGGNILVNGIEQNAIYLLDIGDVVTIDIPREEPFEKLEAIPFDLDIIHEDDHFLVLNKPVGFASIPSAIHSNTIANFIKSYYIQKDYEDQQVHIVTRLDRDTSGLMLFAKHGYAHARLDKKLQKRAIEKRYYALVSGQGSLPDQGEIVAPIGRSKDSIVTRAVDPMGKYAKTSYHVVARYAENVHLVDIKLHTGRTHQIRVHFSHIGFPLLGDDFYGGRLDLGITRQALHCHHIAFYDPFTENESIHTINLTDDFDNVIKDLRKNRMRYTKMGIRSLFGSLREKVAGQHVKIVFPEGNDERVVRAAARLKFEGLAEPIILGKADEIRGLLTKLGFADQDYTIINPDDYADFEKMKAEFVEIRKGKATMEDADKLLRYVNYFGVMLVKMGLAEGMVSGACHSTADTVRPALQIIKTKPGISRTSGVFLMNRENTNERYIFADCAINIDPNAQELAEIAVNTAETAAIFDIDPKVAMLSFSTKGSGKAPQVDKVAEATKIAKELNPSLALDGELQFDAAFVPETAAIKAPDSDVAGQANTFVFPDLQSGNIGYKIAQRLGMFDAIGPILQGLNKPVNDLSRGSSADDIYKLGIITAAQALGTLD
;
A
#
# COMPACT_ATOMS: atom_id res chain seq x y z
N MET A 1 -12.40 29.31 37.12
CA MET A 1 -13.16 28.05 37.36
C MET A 1 -13.64 27.90 38.80
N ARG A 2 -14.83 27.32 39.03
CA ARG A 2 -15.42 27.10 40.36
C ARG A 2 -15.56 25.60 40.67
N PHE A 3 -15.17 25.17 41.87
CA PHE A 3 -15.38 23.81 42.38
C PHE A 3 -16.06 23.83 43.74
N GLU A 4 -16.91 22.85 44.00
CA GLU A 4 -17.68 22.73 45.23
C GLU A 4 -17.45 21.36 45.89
N PHE A 5 -17.34 21.35 47.21
CA PHE A 5 -17.12 20.15 48.02
C PHE A 5 -17.96 20.22 49.29
N VAL A 6 -18.42 19.07 49.79
CA VAL A 6 -19.12 18.99 51.08
C VAL A 6 -18.19 18.42 52.13
N ALA A 7 -18.02 19.12 53.25
CA ALA A 7 -17.15 18.71 54.35
C ALA A 7 -17.70 17.45 55.02
N ASP A 8 -16.87 16.40 55.07
CA ASP A 8 -17.21 15.09 55.65
C ASP A 8 -16.73 14.92 57.10
N ARG A 9 -15.92 15.87 57.59
CA ARG A 9 -15.29 15.82 58.91
C ARG A 9 -14.90 17.20 59.39
N ARG A 10 -14.77 17.32 60.71
CA ARG A 10 -14.36 18.56 61.36
C ARG A 10 -12.86 18.81 61.23
N VAL A 11 -12.44 19.63 60.26
CA VAL A 11 -11.02 19.94 59.99
C VAL A 11 -10.85 21.34 59.43
N LYS A 12 -9.61 21.87 59.45
CA LYS A 12 -9.32 23.16 58.80
C LYS A 12 -9.50 23.07 57.29
N VAL A 13 -9.98 24.13 56.63
CA VAL A 13 -10.14 24.22 55.17
C VAL A 13 -8.89 23.75 54.41
N LYS A 14 -7.69 24.22 54.77
CA LYS A 14 -6.44 23.77 54.13
C LYS A 14 -6.19 22.26 54.22
N THR A 15 -6.68 21.62 55.28
CA THR A 15 -6.50 20.18 55.51
C THR A 15 -7.54 19.41 54.73
N PHE A 16 -8.78 19.92 54.69
CA PHE A 16 -9.87 19.39 53.87
C PHE A 16 -9.53 19.45 52.38
N LEU A 17 -9.19 20.63 51.85
CA LEU A 17 -8.83 20.85 50.44
C LEU A 17 -7.56 20.07 50.04
N LYS A 18 -6.62 19.85 50.96
CA LYS A 18 -5.48 18.96 50.71
C LYS A 18 -5.93 17.52 50.41
N GLY A 19 -7.02 17.07 51.03
CA GLY A 19 -7.69 15.79 50.76
C GLY A 19 -8.34 15.73 49.37
N HIS A 20 -8.79 16.87 48.85
CA HIS A 20 -9.26 17.04 47.47
C HIS A 20 -8.12 17.44 46.50
N ASP A 21 -6.90 17.01 46.81
CA ASP A 21 -5.70 17.19 45.99
C ASP A 21 -5.22 18.62 45.75
N ILE A 22 -5.85 19.64 46.31
CA ILE A 22 -5.43 21.04 46.22
C ILE A 22 -4.13 21.23 46.99
N SER A 23 -3.05 21.50 46.26
CA SER A 23 -1.71 21.66 46.83
C SER A 23 -1.59 22.97 47.62
N LYS A 24 -0.59 23.06 48.51
CA LYS A 24 -0.29 24.34 49.19
C LYS A 24 0.01 25.47 48.18
N GLY A 25 0.64 25.15 47.05
CA GLY A 25 0.93 26.11 45.99
C GLY A 25 -0.32 26.59 45.28
N LEU A 26 -1.25 25.68 44.94
CA LEU A 26 -2.53 26.04 44.33
C LEU A 26 -3.40 26.86 45.29
N LEU A 27 -3.44 26.47 46.56
CA LEU A 27 -4.13 27.22 47.60
C LEU A 27 -3.55 28.64 47.79
N ALA A 28 -2.24 28.79 47.67
CA ALA A 28 -1.60 30.11 47.68
C ALA A 28 -1.99 30.93 46.43
N LYS A 29 -2.05 30.31 45.24
CA LYS A 29 -2.55 31.00 44.03
C LYS A 29 -3.99 31.46 44.20
N ILE A 30 -4.88 30.60 44.69
CA ILE A 30 -6.28 30.95 44.97
C ILE A 30 -6.33 32.20 45.86
N LYS A 31 -5.63 32.19 46.99
CA LYS A 31 -5.66 33.30 47.94
C LYS A 31 -5.02 34.61 47.42
N TYR A 32 -3.92 34.52 46.69
CA TYR A 32 -3.07 35.69 46.37
C TYR A 32 -3.13 36.14 44.91
N LYS A 33 -3.81 35.41 44.03
CA LYS A 33 -3.91 35.71 42.60
C LYS A 33 -5.36 35.80 42.10
N GLY A 34 -6.28 36.27 42.94
CA GLY A 34 -7.65 36.61 42.52
C GLY A 34 -8.65 35.45 42.53
N GLY A 35 -8.40 34.40 43.31
CA GLY A 35 -9.40 33.37 43.61
C GLY A 35 -10.04 33.57 44.99
N ASN A 36 -11.07 32.78 45.28
CA ASN A 36 -11.82 32.85 46.54
C ASN A 36 -11.91 31.47 47.20
N ILE A 37 -12.05 31.47 48.52
CA ILE A 37 -12.44 30.31 49.31
C ILE A 37 -13.72 30.70 50.05
N LEU A 38 -14.84 30.06 49.70
CA LEU A 38 -16.14 30.30 50.31
C LEU A 38 -16.53 29.06 51.14
N VAL A 39 -17.11 29.28 52.32
CA VAL A 39 -17.77 28.25 53.12
C VAL A 39 -19.21 28.68 53.33
N ASN A 40 -20.16 27.88 52.85
CA ASN A 40 -21.59 28.19 52.83
C ASN A 40 -21.89 29.55 52.17
N GLY A 41 -21.15 29.88 51.10
CA GLY A 41 -21.27 31.14 50.37
C GLY A 41 -20.54 32.35 51.00
N ILE A 42 -19.88 32.19 52.15
CA ILE A 42 -19.17 33.27 52.85
C ILE A 42 -17.66 33.10 52.67
N GLU A 43 -16.95 34.16 52.30
CA GLU A 43 -15.49 34.11 52.15
C GLU A 43 -14.79 33.78 53.48
N GLN A 44 -13.90 32.80 53.43
CA GLN A 44 -13.15 32.31 54.58
C GLN A 44 -11.67 32.11 54.25
N ASN A 45 -10.83 32.09 55.28
CA ASN A 45 -9.41 31.80 55.12
C ASN A 45 -9.12 30.28 55.21
N ALA A 46 -7.93 29.89 54.78
CA ALA A 46 -7.53 28.49 54.76
C ALA A 46 -7.35 27.82 56.14
N ILE A 47 -7.40 28.59 57.24
CA ILE A 47 -7.33 28.04 58.61
C ILE A 47 -8.70 27.93 59.29
N TYR A 48 -9.78 28.39 58.63
CA TYR A 48 -11.15 28.23 59.07
C TYR A 48 -11.45 26.76 59.37
N LEU A 49 -12.16 26.50 60.47
CA LEU A 49 -12.52 25.15 60.92
C LEU A 49 -13.90 24.79 60.37
N LEU A 50 -13.95 23.80 59.49
CA LEU A 50 -15.18 23.28 58.90
C LEU A 50 -15.90 22.35 59.86
N ASP A 51 -17.23 22.36 59.84
CA ASP A 51 -18.09 21.34 60.42
C ASP A 51 -18.65 20.40 59.33
N ILE A 52 -19.19 19.25 59.74
CA ILE A 52 -19.73 18.25 58.80
C ILE A 52 -20.96 18.84 58.10
N GLY A 53 -20.99 18.78 56.77
CA GLY A 53 -22.06 19.33 55.93
C GLY A 53 -21.76 20.73 55.39
N ASP A 54 -20.70 21.40 55.84
CA ASP A 54 -20.29 22.69 55.27
C ASP A 54 -19.96 22.55 53.79
N VAL A 55 -20.49 23.45 52.96
CA VAL A 55 -20.22 23.51 51.53
C VAL A 55 -19.03 24.43 51.31
N VAL A 56 -17.92 23.87 50.84
CA VAL A 56 -16.69 24.58 50.53
C VAL A 56 -16.60 24.80 49.03
N THR A 57 -16.69 26.06 48.61
CA THR A 57 -16.50 26.47 47.21
C THR A 57 -15.14 27.11 47.04
N ILE A 58 -14.42 26.74 45.98
CA ILE A 58 -13.18 27.41 45.58
C ILE A 58 -13.34 28.01 44.19
N ASP A 59 -12.89 29.25 44.05
CA ASP A 59 -12.71 29.89 42.75
C ASP A 59 -11.23 29.85 42.41
N ILE A 60 -10.85 29.02 41.45
CA ILE A 60 -9.48 28.93 40.95
C ILE A 60 -9.29 30.06 39.92
N PRO A 61 -8.29 30.94 40.14
CA PRO A 61 -8.01 32.04 39.23
C PRO A 61 -7.45 31.52 37.91
N ARG A 62 -7.64 32.31 36.86
CA ARG A 62 -7.15 32.02 35.51
C ARG A 62 -5.64 31.85 35.49
N GLU A 63 -5.18 30.94 34.66
CA GLU A 63 -3.77 30.75 34.40
C GLU A 63 -3.28 31.68 33.31
N GLU A 64 -2.43 32.63 33.69
CA GLU A 64 -1.76 33.53 32.76
C GLU A 64 -0.97 32.74 31.69
N PRO A 65 -1.03 33.14 30.41
CA PRO A 65 -0.30 32.47 29.34
C PRO A 65 1.21 32.40 29.63
N PHE A 66 1.83 31.24 29.36
CA PHE A 66 3.28 31.15 29.41
C PHE A 66 3.90 31.89 28.21
N GLU A 67 4.56 33.03 28.47
CA GLU A 67 5.07 33.96 27.44
C GLU A 67 6.05 33.34 26.44
N LYS A 68 6.81 32.31 26.82
CA LYS A 68 7.88 31.76 25.97
C LYS A 68 7.44 30.71 24.94
N LEU A 69 6.20 30.22 25.01
CA LEU A 69 5.70 29.24 24.05
C LEU A 69 4.99 29.97 22.90
N GLU A 70 5.49 29.86 21.67
CA GLU A 70 4.86 30.50 20.51
C GLU A 70 3.60 29.71 20.08
N ALA A 71 2.54 30.41 19.68
CA ALA A 71 1.33 29.80 19.16
C ALA A 71 1.46 29.58 17.65
N ILE A 72 1.40 28.32 17.20
CA ILE A 72 1.59 27.96 15.79
C ILE A 72 0.33 27.24 15.29
N PRO A 73 -0.37 27.76 14.26
CA PRO A 73 -1.55 27.11 13.72
C PRO A 73 -1.21 25.73 13.14
N PHE A 74 -2.00 24.72 13.50
CA PHE A 74 -1.94 23.37 12.96
C PHE A 74 -3.30 22.69 13.17
N ASP A 75 -3.73 21.87 12.23
CA ASP A 75 -4.99 21.14 12.33
C ASP A 75 -4.80 19.89 13.22
N LEU A 76 -5.38 19.91 14.42
CA LEU A 76 -5.20 18.87 15.43
C LEU A 76 -6.30 17.81 15.33
N ASP A 77 -5.88 16.54 15.27
CA ASP A 77 -6.78 15.39 15.39
C ASP A 77 -7.15 15.16 16.86
N ILE A 78 -8.23 15.81 17.31
CA ILE A 78 -8.75 15.70 18.67
C ILE A 78 -9.65 14.47 18.79
N ILE A 79 -9.25 13.54 19.67
CA ILE A 79 -9.96 12.28 19.92
C ILE A 79 -11.00 12.42 21.03
N HIS A 80 -10.70 13.23 22.05
CA HIS A 80 -11.61 13.52 23.15
C HIS A 80 -11.31 14.89 23.74
N GLU A 81 -12.36 15.61 24.10
CA GLU A 81 -12.25 16.89 24.80
C GLU A 81 -13.43 17.06 25.77
N ASP A 82 -13.12 17.40 27.02
CA ASP A 82 -14.09 17.81 28.04
C ASP A 82 -13.62 19.09 28.77
N ASP A 83 -14.19 19.40 29.94
CA ASP A 83 -13.86 20.58 30.74
C ASP A 83 -12.48 20.52 31.41
N HIS A 84 -11.84 19.35 31.44
CA HIS A 84 -10.66 19.07 32.24
C HIS A 84 -9.51 18.46 31.42
N PHE A 85 -9.82 17.65 30.41
CA PHE A 85 -8.87 16.86 29.65
C PHE A 85 -9.06 17.03 28.15
N LEU A 86 -7.94 16.88 27.44
CA LEU A 86 -7.86 16.86 25.99
C LEU A 86 -6.98 15.69 25.58
N VAL A 87 -7.50 14.83 24.70
CA VAL A 87 -6.79 13.70 24.10
C VAL A 87 -6.71 13.92 22.61
N LEU A 88 -5.51 13.82 22.05
CA LEU A 88 -5.27 13.99 20.62
C LEU A 88 -4.48 12.82 20.06
N ASN A 89 -4.64 12.59 18.75
CA ASN A 89 -3.79 11.70 17.98
C ASN A 89 -2.63 12.49 17.39
N LYS A 90 -1.44 12.27 17.95
CA LYS A 90 -0.24 13.00 17.57
C LYS A 90 0.25 12.49 16.20
N PRO A 91 0.46 13.38 15.21
CA PRO A 91 1.11 13.03 13.96
C PRO A 91 2.61 12.74 14.15
N VAL A 92 3.18 12.00 13.21
CA VAL A 92 4.63 11.76 13.10
C VAL A 92 5.38 13.07 12.82
N GLY A 93 6.62 13.19 13.27
CA GLY A 93 7.55 14.26 12.87
C GLY A 93 7.59 15.47 13.81
N PHE A 94 6.67 15.56 14.76
CA PHE A 94 6.60 16.67 15.73
C PHE A 94 7.01 16.23 17.13
N ALA A 95 7.83 17.00 17.84
CA ALA A 95 8.12 16.72 19.25
C ALA A 95 6.91 17.06 20.13
N SER A 96 6.78 16.44 21.31
CA SER A 96 5.73 16.84 22.27
C SER A 96 5.98 18.22 22.89
N ILE A 97 7.24 18.60 23.11
CA ILE A 97 7.64 19.86 23.75
C ILE A 97 8.77 20.55 22.99
N PRO A 98 8.86 21.89 23.04
CA PRO A 98 9.97 22.62 22.44
C PRO A 98 11.31 22.24 23.04
N SER A 99 12.35 22.34 22.23
CA SER A 99 13.74 22.23 22.64
C SER A 99 14.58 23.24 21.88
N ALA A 100 15.88 23.37 22.19
CA ALA A 100 16.78 24.24 21.43
C ALA A 100 16.80 23.96 19.92
N ILE A 101 16.38 22.75 19.50
CA ILE A 101 16.42 22.26 18.12
C ILE A 101 15.01 22.20 17.50
N HIS A 102 13.96 22.28 18.31
CA HIS A 102 12.56 22.10 17.86
C HIS A 102 11.67 23.23 18.37
N SER A 103 11.26 24.11 17.45
CA SER A 103 10.32 25.21 17.71
C SER A 103 8.87 24.86 17.34
N ASN A 104 8.64 23.88 16.45
CA ASN A 104 7.31 23.46 15.99
C ASN A 104 6.91 22.15 16.67
N THR A 105 6.14 22.22 17.77
CA THR A 105 5.82 21.07 18.61
C THR A 105 4.33 20.98 18.93
N ILE A 106 3.87 19.83 19.42
CA ILE A 106 2.46 19.65 19.80
C ILE A 106 2.02 20.69 20.85
N ALA A 107 2.91 21.09 21.77
CA ALA A 107 2.62 22.15 22.72
C ALA A 107 2.31 23.51 22.04
N ASN A 108 3.03 23.86 20.97
CA ASN A 108 2.78 25.09 20.21
C ASN A 108 1.43 25.06 19.49
N PHE A 109 1.08 23.90 18.93
CA PHE A 109 -0.18 23.68 18.24
C PHE A 109 -1.37 23.75 19.21
N ILE A 110 -1.24 23.15 20.38
CA ILE A 110 -2.25 23.22 21.45
C ILE A 110 -2.42 24.65 21.94
N LYS A 111 -1.33 25.42 22.09
CA LYS A 111 -1.44 26.85 22.44
C LYS A 111 -2.24 27.62 21.39
N SER A 112 -1.99 27.38 20.10
CA SER A 112 -2.79 28.00 19.03
C SER A 112 -4.27 27.57 19.10
N TYR A 113 -4.54 26.28 19.33
CA TYR A 113 -5.89 25.75 19.48
C TYR A 113 -6.65 26.40 20.66
N TYR A 114 -6.00 26.55 21.82
CA TYR A 114 -6.60 27.21 22.99
C TYR A 114 -6.95 28.67 22.73
N ILE A 115 -6.09 29.41 22.01
CA ILE A 115 -6.35 30.79 21.63
C ILE A 115 -7.51 30.86 20.63
N GLN A 116 -7.53 29.99 19.62
CA GLN A 116 -8.60 29.96 18.61
C GLN A 116 -9.97 29.61 19.19
N LYS A 117 -10.00 28.76 20.22
CA LYS A 117 -11.21 28.34 20.93
C LYS A 117 -11.63 29.28 22.08
N ASP A 118 -10.86 30.35 22.32
CA ASP A 118 -11.08 31.31 23.39
C ASP A 118 -11.22 30.66 24.77
N TYR A 119 -10.32 29.73 25.08
CA TYR A 119 -10.31 29.09 26.40
C TYR A 119 -9.86 30.04 27.50
N GLU A 120 -10.54 29.93 28.65
CA GLU A 120 -10.25 30.72 29.85
C GLU A 120 -8.81 30.53 30.33
N ASP A 121 -8.32 29.28 30.32
CA ASP A 121 -6.95 28.90 30.65
C ASP A 121 -6.18 28.56 29.38
N GLN A 122 -5.12 29.33 29.09
CA GLN A 122 -4.31 29.16 27.88
C GLN A 122 -2.94 28.52 28.15
N GLN A 123 -2.64 28.21 29.41
CA GLN A 123 -1.41 27.50 29.77
C GLN A 123 -1.52 26.02 29.37
N VAL A 124 -0.53 25.52 28.61
CA VAL A 124 -0.51 24.13 28.14
C VAL A 124 0.02 23.19 29.23
N HIS A 125 -0.80 22.26 29.72
CA HIS A 125 -0.39 21.24 30.69
C HIS A 125 -0.31 19.86 30.06
N ILE A 126 0.91 19.38 29.91
CA ILE A 126 1.19 18.10 29.26
C ILE A 126 1.20 16.99 30.32
N VAL A 127 0.33 16.00 30.15
CA VAL A 127 0.27 14.84 31.06
C VAL A 127 1.13 13.70 30.52
N THR A 128 0.99 13.38 29.23
CA THR A 128 1.80 12.33 28.59
C THR A 128 2.61 12.88 27.43
N ARG A 129 3.76 12.24 27.15
CA ARG A 129 4.69 12.63 26.08
C ARG A 129 5.01 11.45 25.20
N LEU A 130 5.27 11.75 23.93
CA LEU A 130 5.76 10.83 22.91
C LEU A 130 7.03 11.40 22.28
N ASP A 131 7.88 10.52 21.76
CA ASP A 131 9.06 10.94 20.99
C ASP A 131 8.60 11.57 19.66
N ARG A 132 9.50 12.33 19.00
CA ARG A 132 9.19 13.09 17.77
C ARG A 132 8.51 12.22 16.70
N ASP A 133 9.09 11.06 16.43
CA ASP A 133 8.64 10.19 15.34
C ASP A 133 7.70 9.05 15.82
N THR A 134 7.28 9.11 17.08
CA THR A 134 6.24 8.23 17.62
C THR A 134 4.87 8.91 17.45
N SER A 135 3.94 8.24 16.79
CA SER A 135 2.56 8.69 16.60
C SER A 135 1.62 8.18 17.68
N GLY A 136 0.41 8.76 17.75
CA GLY A 136 -0.70 8.23 18.52
C GLY A 136 -1.09 9.09 19.73
N LEU A 137 -1.83 8.49 20.65
CA LEU A 137 -2.54 9.20 21.71
C LEU A 137 -1.61 9.98 22.65
N MET A 138 -1.95 11.24 22.90
CA MET A 138 -1.39 12.10 23.93
C MET A 138 -2.49 12.73 24.78
N LEU A 139 -2.23 12.87 26.07
CA LEU A 139 -3.14 13.42 27.07
C LEU A 139 -2.62 14.76 27.60
N PHE A 140 -3.51 15.74 27.64
CA PHE A 140 -3.31 17.07 28.16
C PHE A 140 -4.37 17.37 29.21
N ALA A 141 -3.99 18.16 30.21
CA ALA A 141 -4.93 18.76 31.13
C ALA A 141 -5.18 20.21 30.66
N LYS A 142 -6.44 20.65 30.68
CA LYS A 142 -6.81 22.00 30.24
C LYS A 142 -6.45 23.08 31.26
N HIS A 143 -6.16 22.68 32.50
CA HIS A 143 -5.73 23.57 33.57
C HIS A 143 -4.85 22.83 34.59
N GLY A 144 -4.11 23.59 35.41
CA GLY A 144 -3.14 23.06 36.35
C GLY A 144 -3.77 22.29 37.51
N TYR A 145 -5.06 22.50 37.81
CA TYR A 145 -5.75 21.70 38.83
C TYR A 145 -6.03 20.28 38.32
N ALA A 146 -6.53 20.11 37.09
CA ALA A 146 -6.70 18.81 36.46
C ALA A 146 -5.35 18.07 36.34
N HIS A 147 -4.29 18.79 35.95
CA HIS A 147 -2.93 18.24 35.90
C HIS A 147 -2.47 17.71 37.29
N ALA A 148 -2.65 18.51 38.34
CA ALA A 148 -2.25 18.14 39.70
C ALA A 148 -3.04 16.94 40.28
N ARG A 149 -4.34 16.82 39.95
CA ARG A 149 -5.16 15.69 40.40
C ARG A 149 -4.75 14.38 39.73
N LEU A 150 -4.31 14.43 38.46
CA LEU A 150 -3.70 13.28 37.80
C LEU A 150 -2.36 12.90 38.44
N ASP A 151 -1.48 13.86 38.73
CA ASP A 151 -0.11 13.62 39.28
C ASP A 151 -0.07 12.87 40.62
N LYS A 152 -1.04 13.09 41.51
CA LYS A 152 -1.09 12.37 42.80
C LYS A 152 -1.72 10.99 42.69
N LYS A 153 -2.77 10.82 41.88
CA LYS A 153 -3.38 9.51 41.64
C LYS A 153 -2.53 8.62 40.72
N LEU A 154 -1.65 9.22 39.91
CA LEU A 154 -0.58 8.58 39.15
C LEU A 154 0.34 7.68 40.01
N GLN A 155 0.43 7.94 41.33
CA GLN A 155 1.19 7.09 42.24
C GLN A 155 0.45 5.81 42.68
N LYS A 156 -0.87 5.71 42.49
CA LYS A 156 -1.69 4.58 42.98
C LYS A 156 -2.47 3.83 41.89
N ARG A 157 -2.80 4.46 40.76
CA ARG A 157 -3.36 3.83 39.55
C ARG A 157 -2.79 4.59 38.35
N ALA A 158 -1.74 4.02 37.75
CA ALA A 158 -0.96 4.66 36.71
C ALA A 158 -1.82 4.89 35.45
N ILE A 159 -1.55 5.97 34.72
CA ILE A 159 -2.01 6.11 33.34
C ILE A 159 -1.46 4.91 32.56
N GLU A 160 -2.35 4.06 32.06
CA GLU A 160 -1.99 2.96 31.22
C GLU A 160 -1.78 3.47 29.79
N LYS A 161 -0.66 3.10 29.20
CA LYS A 161 -0.37 3.36 27.79
C LYS A 161 0.02 2.06 27.12
N ARG A 162 -0.62 1.79 25.98
CA ARG A 162 -0.25 0.66 25.13
C ARG A 162 0.18 1.12 23.76
N TYR A 163 1.13 0.39 23.21
CA TYR A 163 1.81 0.73 21.97
C TYR A 163 1.78 -0.46 21.02
N TYR A 164 1.43 -0.21 19.77
CA TYR A 164 1.72 -1.14 18.71
C TYR A 164 3.13 -0.86 18.20
N ALA A 165 3.90 -1.92 18.03
CA ALA A 165 5.17 -1.86 17.33
C ALA A 165 5.31 -3.01 16.33
N LEU A 166 5.97 -2.73 15.20
CA LEU A 166 6.47 -3.77 14.32
C LEU A 166 7.94 -4.01 14.66
N VAL A 167 8.28 -5.24 15.02
CA VAL A 167 9.62 -5.63 15.44
C VAL A 167 10.13 -6.79 14.61
N SER A 168 11.43 -6.82 14.32
CA SER A 168 12.08 -7.91 13.58
C SER A 168 13.38 -8.29 14.23
N GLY A 169 13.71 -9.57 14.24
CA GLY A 169 14.91 -10.07 14.90
C GLY A 169 15.36 -11.43 14.38
N GLN A 170 16.36 -12.01 15.05
CA GLN A 170 16.76 -13.40 14.82
C GLN A 170 16.18 -14.29 15.93
N GLY A 171 15.80 -15.53 15.59
CA GLY A 171 15.20 -16.48 16.54
C GLY A 171 13.71 -16.28 16.78
N SER A 172 13.18 -16.87 17.85
CA SER A 172 11.75 -16.84 18.19
C SER A 172 11.44 -15.84 19.30
N LEU A 173 10.57 -14.87 19.02
CA LEU A 173 9.99 -14.00 20.06
C LEU A 173 8.82 -14.75 20.72
N PRO A 174 8.77 -14.94 22.05
CA PRO A 174 7.62 -15.56 22.73
C PRO A 174 6.29 -14.80 22.50
N ASP A 175 5.14 -15.47 22.55
CA ASP A 175 3.82 -14.83 22.36
C ASP A 175 3.51 -13.75 23.41
N GLN A 176 4.13 -13.85 24.58
CA GLN A 176 4.07 -12.85 25.62
C GLN A 176 5.39 -12.83 26.39
N GLY A 177 5.77 -11.68 26.92
CA GLY A 177 7.00 -11.56 27.70
C GLY A 177 7.07 -10.29 28.53
N GLU A 178 7.98 -10.31 29.50
CA GLU A 178 8.37 -9.15 30.30
C GLU A 178 9.85 -8.87 30.10
N ILE A 179 10.17 -7.60 29.85
CA ILE A 179 11.54 -7.11 29.70
C ILE A 179 11.81 -6.22 30.91
N VAL A 180 12.62 -6.74 31.83
CA VAL A 180 13.08 -6.03 33.04
C VAL A 180 14.57 -5.75 32.88
N ALA A 181 14.89 -4.62 32.29
CA ALA A 181 16.24 -4.22 31.97
C ALA A 181 16.43 -2.73 32.30
N PRO A 182 17.23 -2.37 33.32
CA PRO A 182 17.42 -0.96 33.67
C PRO A 182 18.09 -0.18 32.54
N ILE A 183 17.70 1.09 32.37
CA ILE A 183 18.12 1.93 31.24
C ILE A 183 18.96 3.10 31.74
N GLY A 184 20.16 3.23 31.16
CA GLY A 184 21.11 4.32 31.37
C GLY A 184 21.31 5.18 30.12
N ARG A 185 22.11 6.24 30.26
CA ARG A 185 22.61 6.98 29.09
C ARG A 185 23.72 6.15 28.43
N SER A 186 23.75 6.12 27.10
CA SER A 186 24.89 5.52 26.40
C SER A 186 26.15 6.34 26.67
N LYS A 187 27.31 5.67 26.78
CA LYS A 187 28.60 6.35 26.94
C LYS A 187 29.03 7.06 25.65
N ASP A 188 28.58 6.56 24.50
CA ASP A 188 29.02 6.98 23.18
C ASP A 188 28.05 7.96 22.49
N SER A 189 26.93 8.31 23.13
CA SER A 189 25.94 9.22 22.55
C SER A 189 25.13 9.96 23.62
N ILE A 190 24.98 11.28 23.41
CA ILE A 190 24.13 12.14 24.24
C ILE A 190 22.64 11.80 24.03
N VAL A 191 22.30 11.29 22.85
CA VAL A 191 20.93 11.07 22.39
C VAL A 191 20.43 9.67 22.75
N THR A 192 21.23 8.63 22.50
CA THR A 192 20.77 7.24 22.67
C THR A 192 20.85 6.77 24.13
N ARG A 193 20.16 5.67 24.40
CA ARG A 193 20.08 5.00 25.70
C ARG A 193 20.52 3.56 25.53
N ALA A 194 20.93 2.91 26.61
CA ALA A 194 21.33 1.51 26.57
C ALA A 194 20.83 0.80 27.83
N VAL A 195 20.74 -0.53 27.74
CA VAL A 195 20.59 -1.35 28.95
C VAL A 195 21.90 -1.22 29.74
N ASP A 196 21.75 -0.77 30.98
CA ASP A 196 22.86 -0.52 31.89
C ASP A 196 22.44 -1.05 33.26
N PRO A 197 23.16 -2.00 33.87
CA PRO A 197 22.86 -2.50 35.21
C PRO A 197 22.79 -1.40 36.28
N MET A 198 23.52 -0.29 36.10
CA MET A 198 23.48 0.90 36.98
C MET A 198 22.42 1.93 36.55
N GLY A 199 21.68 1.64 35.49
CA GLY A 199 20.62 2.47 34.95
C GLY A 199 19.37 2.52 35.83
N LYS A 200 18.39 3.30 35.40
CA LYS A 200 17.11 3.40 36.11
C LYS A 200 16.24 2.19 35.80
N TYR A 201 15.60 1.62 36.82
CA TYR A 201 14.63 0.54 36.65
C TYR A 201 13.62 0.87 35.54
N ALA A 202 13.46 -0.10 34.64
CA ALA A 202 12.55 -0.04 33.51
C ALA A 202 11.92 -1.41 33.27
N LYS A 203 10.59 -1.44 33.11
CA LYS A 203 9.80 -2.65 32.87
C LYS A 203 8.80 -2.43 31.73
N THR A 204 8.82 -3.35 30.78
CA THR A 204 7.92 -3.39 29.61
C THR A 204 7.32 -4.80 29.53
N SER A 205 6.02 -4.92 29.35
CA SER A 205 5.38 -6.19 29.02
C SER A 205 4.80 -6.13 27.63
N TYR A 206 4.77 -7.25 26.93
CA TYR A 206 4.27 -7.28 25.56
C TYR A 206 3.50 -8.56 25.26
N HIS A 207 2.62 -8.48 24.27
CA HIS A 207 1.90 -9.60 23.67
C HIS A 207 2.01 -9.51 22.15
N VAL A 208 2.36 -10.62 21.50
CA VAL A 208 2.43 -10.70 20.04
C VAL A 208 1.02 -10.82 19.49
N VAL A 209 0.60 -9.79 18.75
CA VAL A 209 -0.74 -9.67 18.16
C VAL A 209 -0.81 -10.44 16.85
N ALA A 210 0.25 -10.31 16.05
CA ALA A 210 0.36 -11.01 14.79
C ALA A 210 1.82 -11.25 14.44
N ARG A 211 2.07 -12.38 13.78
CA ARG A 211 3.36 -12.74 13.21
C ARG A 211 3.26 -12.68 11.69
N TYR A 212 4.33 -12.23 11.05
CA TYR A 212 4.41 -12.07 9.61
C TYR A 212 5.67 -12.74 9.05
N ALA A 213 5.79 -12.74 7.72
CA ALA A 213 7.00 -13.22 7.04
C ALA A 213 8.24 -12.40 7.47
N GLU A 214 9.43 -12.91 7.15
CA GLU A 214 10.71 -12.26 7.46
C GLU A 214 10.95 -12.00 8.96
N ASN A 215 10.33 -12.84 9.81
CA ASN A 215 10.39 -12.76 11.26
C ASN A 215 9.95 -11.41 11.84
N VAL A 216 8.96 -10.77 11.21
CA VAL A 216 8.35 -9.54 11.70
C VAL A 216 7.14 -9.86 12.57
N HIS A 217 7.01 -9.17 13.70
CA HIS A 217 5.90 -9.33 14.64
C HIS A 217 5.24 -7.98 14.90
N LEU A 218 3.92 -7.91 14.80
CA LEU A 218 3.13 -6.83 15.40
C LEU A 218 2.92 -7.17 16.88
N VAL A 219 3.35 -6.28 17.74
CA VAL A 219 3.36 -6.49 19.19
C VAL A 219 2.60 -5.37 19.87
N ASP A 220 1.69 -5.74 20.76
CA ASP A 220 1.03 -4.81 21.69
C ASP A 220 1.83 -4.75 22.99
N ILE A 221 2.23 -3.55 23.37
CA ILE A 221 3.23 -3.30 24.40
C ILE A 221 2.65 -2.41 25.48
N LYS A 222 2.65 -2.88 26.72
CA LYS A 222 2.29 -2.12 27.90
C LYS A 222 3.53 -1.65 28.65
N LEU A 223 3.62 -0.34 28.85
CA LEU A 223 4.68 0.27 29.65
C LEU A 223 4.31 0.30 31.13
N HIS A 224 5.16 -0.27 31.98
CA HIS A 224 5.04 -0.17 33.45
C HIS A 224 5.90 0.97 34.03
N THR A 225 6.82 1.49 33.22
CA THR A 225 7.68 2.63 33.53
C THR A 225 7.82 3.54 32.31
N GLY A 226 8.18 4.81 32.52
CA GLY A 226 8.43 5.76 31.43
C GLY A 226 9.88 6.23 31.39
N ARG A 227 10.77 5.49 30.73
CA ARG A 227 12.15 5.94 30.41
C ARG A 227 12.27 6.39 28.96
N THR A 228 13.21 7.30 28.69
CA THR A 228 13.50 7.76 27.32
C THR A 228 13.86 6.58 26.43
N HIS A 229 13.22 6.47 25.26
CA HIS A 229 13.42 5.38 24.30
C HIS A 229 13.19 3.97 24.86
N GLN A 230 12.46 3.81 25.96
CA GLN A 230 12.39 2.53 26.69
C GLN A 230 12.04 1.34 25.81
N ILE A 231 10.95 1.44 25.03
CA ILE A 231 10.49 0.35 24.16
C ILE A 231 11.59 0.00 23.15
N ARG A 232 12.18 1.00 22.50
CA ARG A 232 13.23 0.85 21.49
C ARG A 232 14.45 0.13 22.03
N VAL A 233 14.94 0.57 23.19
CA VAL A 233 16.08 -0.03 23.89
C VAL A 233 15.78 -1.47 24.32
N HIS A 234 14.60 -1.72 24.89
CA HIS A 234 14.21 -3.04 25.38
C HIS A 234 14.09 -4.06 24.24
N PHE A 235 13.42 -3.70 23.16
CA PHE A 235 13.24 -4.57 22.01
C PHE A 235 14.55 -4.83 21.26
N SER A 236 15.41 -3.81 21.13
CA SER A 236 16.78 -4.00 20.63
C SER A 236 17.62 -4.91 21.54
N HIS A 237 17.52 -4.76 22.86
CA HIS A 237 18.25 -5.58 23.84
C HIS A 237 17.89 -7.07 23.77
N ILE A 238 16.63 -7.41 23.53
CA ILE A 238 16.19 -8.80 23.36
C ILE A 238 16.37 -9.33 21.92
N GLY A 239 17.01 -8.55 21.03
CA GLY A 239 17.31 -8.95 19.65
C GLY A 239 16.18 -8.77 18.64
N PHE A 240 15.13 -8.03 18.99
CA PHE A 240 13.98 -7.72 18.13
C PHE A 240 13.78 -6.20 17.99
N PRO A 241 14.73 -5.44 17.42
CA PRO A 241 14.57 -4.00 17.24
C PRO A 241 13.33 -3.65 16.39
N LEU A 242 12.83 -2.43 16.57
CA LEU A 242 11.67 -1.93 15.85
C LEU A 242 12.03 -1.68 14.39
N LEU A 243 11.13 -1.97 13.46
CA LEU A 243 11.29 -1.59 12.06
C LEU A 243 11.43 -0.07 11.91
N GLY A 244 12.26 0.37 10.95
CA GLY A 244 12.52 1.78 10.68
C GLY A 244 13.27 2.53 11.79
N ASP A 245 13.77 1.83 12.82
CA ASP A 245 14.53 2.42 13.92
C ASP A 245 16.04 2.45 13.61
N ASP A 246 16.49 3.53 13.00
CA ASP A 246 17.89 3.81 12.64
C ASP A 246 18.86 3.83 13.84
N PHE A 247 18.41 4.27 15.01
CA PHE A 247 19.25 4.38 16.21
C PHE A 247 19.47 3.07 16.96
N TYR A 248 18.55 2.11 16.85
CA TYR A 248 18.58 0.88 17.64
C TYR A 248 18.67 -0.41 16.81
N GLY A 249 19.11 -0.30 15.55
CA GLY A 249 19.41 -1.43 14.68
C GLY A 249 18.18 -2.05 14.01
N GLY A 250 17.13 -1.26 13.85
CA GLY A 250 15.93 -1.63 13.12
C GLY A 250 16.18 -1.85 11.64
N ARG A 251 15.50 -2.84 11.04
CA ARG A 251 15.48 -3.02 9.59
C ARG A 251 14.79 -1.84 8.90
N LEU A 252 15.43 -1.28 7.88
CA LEU A 252 14.98 -0.09 7.14
C LEU A 252 14.43 -0.42 5.74
N ASP A 253 14.45 -1.69 5.36
CA ASP A 253 14.14 -2.20 4.01
C ASP A 253 12.69 -2.65 3.82
N LEU A 254 11.85 -2.47 4.85
CA LEU A 254 10.46 -2.97 4.88
C LEU A 254 9.39 -1.87 4.79
N GLY A 255 9.72 -0.75 4.14
CA GLY A 255 8.75 0.27 3.73
C GLY A 255 8.36 1.30 4.80
N ILE A 256 8.77 1.14 6.07
CA ILE A 256 8.59 2.15 7.12
C ILE A 256 9.88 2.95 7.32
N THR A 257 9.78 4.27 7.24
CA THR A 257 10.92 5.21 7.25
C THR A 257 11.17 5.87 8.60
N ARG A 258 10.46 5.43 9.64
CA ARG A 258 10.55 5.91 11.02
C ARG A 258 10.43 4.73 11.97
N GLN A 259 10.71 4.93 13.25
CA GLN A 259 10.45 3.89 14.24
C GLN A 259 8.98 3.43 14.17
N ALA A 260 8.77 2.15 13.94
CA ALA A 260 7.46 1.53 13.90
C ALA A 260 6.88 1.44 15.31
N LEU A 261 6.48 2.58 15.87
CA LEU A 261 5.92 2.72 17.19
C LEU A 261 4.70 3.65 17.16
N HIS A 262 3.58 3.19 17.71
CA HIS A 262 2.32 3.91 17.70
C HIS A 262 1.56 3.72 19.02
N CYS A 263 1.26 4.81 19.73
CA CYS A 263 0.50 4.81 20.99
C CYS A 263 -0.99 4.68 20.70
N HIS A 264 -1.50 3.44 20.62
CA HIS A 264 -2.87 3.17 20.20
C HIS A 264 -3.89 3.24 21.33
N HIS A 265 -3.45 3.22 22.60
CA HIS A 265 -4.34 3.16 23.75
C HIS A 265 -3.81 4.00 24.91
N ILE A 266 -4.70 4.82 25.49
CA ILE A 266 -4.51 5.47 26.78
C ILE A 266 -5.72 5.18 27.65
N ALA A 267 -5.48 4.73 28.89
CA ALA A 267 -6.51 4.65 29.92
C ALA A 267 -6.05 5.38 31.19
N PHE A 268 -6.95 6.12 31.81
CA PHE A 268 -6.70 6.81 33.06
C PHE A 268 -7.98 6.95 33.88
N TYR A 269 -7.83 6.98 35.20
CA TYR A 269 -8.94 7.31 36.08
C TYR A 269 -9.18 8.82 36.09
N ASP A 270 -10.35 9.25 35.65
CA ASP A 270 -10.76 10.64 35.71
C ASP A 270 -11.14 11.00 37.17
N PRO A 271 -10.39 11.91 37.82
CA PRO A 271 -10.63 12.25 39.22
C PRO A 271 -11.87 13.13 39.43
N PHE A 272 -12.48 13.67 38.39
CA PHE A 272 -13.66 14.54 38.46
C PHE A 272 -14.96 13.75 38.26
N THR A 273 -14.99 12.81 37.31
CA THR A 273 -16.14 11.94 37.08
C THR A 273 -16.09 10.64 37.89
N GLU A 274 -14.94 10.32 38.49
CA GLU A 274 -14.69 9.08 39.22
C GLU A 274 -14.81 7.80 38.39
N ASN A 275 -14.72 7.91 37.07
CA ASN A 275 -14.79 6.80 36.13
C ASN A 275 -13.45 6.56 35.44
N GLU A 276 -13.30 5.38 34.84
CA GLU A 276 -12.17 5.08 33.96
C GLU A 276 -12.45 5.68 32.57
N SER A 277 -11.53 6.52 32.08
CA SER A 277 -11.55 7.02 30.71
C SER A 277 -10.59 6.19 29.87
N ILE A 278 -11.10 5.65 28.76
CA ILE A 278 -10.36 4.77 27.85
C ILE A 278 -10.49 5.33 26.43
N HIS A 279 -9.35 5.56 25.78
CA HIS A 279 -9.30 6.01 24.40
C HIS A 279 -8.42 5.07 23.59
N THR A 280 -8.92 4.69 22.41
CA THR A 280 -8.21 3.82 21.45
C THR A 280 -8.27 4.40 20.05
N ILE A 281 -7.22 4.19 19.26
CA ILE A 281 -7.14 4.57 17.85
C ILE A 281 -6.61 3.40 17.02
N ASN A 282 -6.92 3.43 15.72
CA ASN A 282 -6.44 2.43 14.78
C ASN A 282 -4.96 2.67 14.43
N LEU A 283 -4.36 1.69 13.76
CA LEU A 283 -3.03 1.83 13.19
C LEU A 283 -2.97 2.99 12.17
N THR A 284 -1.76 3.49 11.97
CA THR A 284 -1.46 4.54 11.00
C THR A 284 -1.30 3.94 9.60
N ASP A 285 -1.53 4.73 8.55
CA ASP A 285 -1.46 4.23 7.15
C ASP A 285 -0.11 3.59 6.81
N ASP A 286 0.99 4.11 7.36
CA ASP A 286 2.33 3.53 7.17
C ASP A 286 2.46 2.14 7.82
N PHE A 287 1.92 1.94 9.02
CA PHE A 287 1.78 0.63 9.65
C PHE A 287 0.91 -0.30 8.81
N ASP A 288 -0.24 0.16 8.36
CA ASP A 288 -1.17 -0.64 7.57
C ASP A 288 -0.57 -1.04 6.23
N ASN A 289 0.19 -0.15 5.58
CA ASN A 289 0.88 -0.45 4.33
C ASN A 289 1.96 -1.52 4.54
N VAL A 290 2.79 -1.38 5.58
CA VAL A 290 3.81 -2.38 5.92
C VAL A 290 3.17 -3.71 6.29
N ILE A 291 2.10 -3.70 7.09
CA ILE A 291 1.36 -4.91 7.45
C ILE A 291 0.69 -5.53 6.22
N LYS A 292 0.11 -4.73 5.32
CA LYS A 292 -0.46 -5.22 4.06
C LYS A 292 0.64 -5.88 3.23
N ASP A 293 1.82 -5.28 3.11
CA ASP A 293 2.93 -5.87 2.34
C ASP A 293 3.50 -7.13 3.01
N LEU A 294 3.62 -7.12 4.33
CA LEU A 294 4.00 -8.30 5.12
C LEU A 294 2.92 -9.40 5.10
N ARG A 295 1.64 -9.05 4.99
CA ARG A 295 0.52 -9.99 4.79
C ARG A 295 0.44 -10.48 3.35
N LYS A 296 0.78 -9.67 2.35
CA LYS A 296 1.02 -10.13 0.98
C LYS A 296 2.16 -11.14 0.97
N ASN A 297 3.24 -10.91 1.73
CA ASN A 297 4.33 -11.86 1.90
C ASN A 297 3.95 -13.09 2.78
N ARG A 298 3.12 -12.96 3.81
CA ARG A 298 2.57 -14.11 4.58
C ARG A 298 1.55 -14.90 3.77
N MET A 299 0.78 -14.28 2.89
CA MET A 299 -0.02 -14.97 1.87
C MET A 299 0.85 -15.54 0.75
N ARG A 300 2.09 -15.08 0.54
CA ARG A 300 3.06 -15.80 -0.31
C ARG A 300 3.60 -17.07 0.37
N TYR A 301 3.87 -17.04 1.69
CA TYR A 301 4.47 -18.17 2.43
C TYR A 301 3.46 -19.17 3.04
N THR A 302 2.28 -18.72 3.49
CA THR A 302 1.22 -19.61 4.03
C THR A 302 0.38 -20.21 2.90
N LYS A 303 0.36 -19.54 1.75
CA LYS A 303 -0.17 -20.02 0.48
C LYS A 303 1.00 -20.52 -0.39
N MET A 304 2.03 -21.14 0.21
CA MET A 304 2.95 -22.09 -0.46
C MET A 304 2.22 -23.37 -0.94
N GLY A 305 1.00 -23.18 -1.45
CA GLY A 305 0.26 -24.08 -2.31
C GLY A 305 -0.37 -23.37 -3.52
N ILE A 306 -0.40 -22.03 -3.61
CA ILE A 306 -0.89 -21.29 -4.79
C ILE A 306 -0.04 -20.04 -5.02
N ARG A 307 0.86 -20.11 -6.00
CA ARG A 307 1.80 -19.06 -6.44
C ARG A 307 1.06 -17.73 -6.77
N SER A 308 1.63 -16.58 -6.37
CA SER A 308 1.19 -15.27 -6.91
C SER A 308 1.39 -15.26 -8.43
N LEU A 309 0.47 -14.68 -9.21
CA LEU A 309 0.49 -14.65 -10.68
C LEU A 309 1.88 -14.36 -11.26
N PHE A 310 2.46 -13.20 -10.96
CA PHE A 310 3.81 -12.87 -11.45
C PHE A 310 4.93 -13.67 -10.76
N GLY A 311 4.69 -14.24 -9.58
CA GLY A 311 5.63 -15.20 -8.98
C GLY A 311 5.73 -16.48 -9.82
N SER A 312 4.58 -17.05 -10.21
CA SER A 312 4.54 -18.22 -11.10
C SER A 312 5.20 -17.93 -12.45
N LEU A 313 4.89 -16.79 -13.07
CA LEU A 313 5.49 -16.42 -14.36
C LEU A 313 6.99 -16.15 -14.23
N ARG A 314 7.43 -15.48 -13.15
CA ARG A 314 8.86 -15.27 -12.86
C ARG A 314 9.59 -16.60 -12.71
N GLU A 315 9.02 -17.57 -11.99
CA GLU A 315 9.59 -18.91 -11.88
C GLU A 315 9.68 -19.62 -13.25
N LYS A 316 8.66 -19.46 -14.11
CA LYS A 316 8.66 -20.04 -15.46
C LYS A 316 9.77 -19.45 -16.35
N VAL A 317 10.06 -18.14 -16.24
CA VAL A 317 11.01 -17.44 -17.12
C VAL A 317 12.42 -17.32 -16.55
N ALA A 318 12.59 -17.37 -15.23
CA ALA A 318 13.87 -17.17 -14.57
C ALA A 318 14.91 -18.19 -15.05
N GLY A 319 16.10 -17.71 -15.41
CA GLY A 319 17.21 -18.56 -15.86
C GLY A 319 17.04 -19.17 -17.24
N GLN A 320 15.95 -18.89 -17.96
CA GLN A 320 15.74 -19.35 -19.35
C GLN A 320 16.44 -18.45 -20.37
N HIS A 321 16.98 -17.31 -19.95
CA HIS A 321 17.70 -16.34 -20.79
C HIS A 321 16.94 -15.92 -22.07
N VAL A 322 15.61 -15.80 -21.98
CA VAL A 322 14.76 -15.41 -23.11
C VAL A 322 15.08 -13.98 -23.55
N LYS A 323 15.41 -13.78 -24.82
CA LYS A 323 15.73 -12.47 -25.39
C LYS A 323 14.49 -11.74 -25.82
N ILE A 324 14.28 -10.55 -25.24
CA ILE A 324 13.13 -9.70 -25.54
C ILE A 324 13.61 -8.36 -26.09
N VAL A 325 13.09 -7.97 -27.25
CA VAL A 325 13.40 -6.69 -27.87
C VAL A 325 12.57 -5.57 -27.26
N PHE A 326 13.23 -4.47 -26.93
CA PHE A 326 12.65 -3.21 -26.46
C PHE A 326 13.00 -2.10 -27.45
N PRO A 327 12.13 -1.77 -28.42
CA PRO A 327 12.42 -0.82 -29.48
C PRO A 327 12.64 0.63 -29.02
N GLU A 328 12.12 0.99 -27.86
CA GLU A 328 12.00 2.36 -27.37
C GLU A 328 13.14 2.72 -26.40
N GLY A 329 14.39 2.48 -26.78
CA GLY A 329 15.56 2.66 -25.90
C GLY A 329 15.82 4.08 -25.42
N ASN A 330 15.17 5.08 -26.02
CA ASN A 330 15.24 6.48 -25.59
C ASN A 330 14.28 6.80 -24.42
N ASP A 331 13.39 5.86 -24.04
CA ASP A 331 12.45 6.04 -22.94
C ASP A 331 13.00 5.51 -21.62
N GLU A 332 13.06 6.37 -20.60
CA GLU A 332 13.61 6.03 -19.29
C GLU A 332 12.86 4.87 -18.60
N ARG A 333 11.54 4.74 -18.82
CA ARG A 333 10.72 3.69 -18.22
C ARG A 333 11.08 2.33 -18.83
N VAL A 334 11.30 2.30 -20.14
CA VAL A 334 11.72 1.11 -20.89
C VAL A 334 13.11 0.66 -20.44
N VAL A 335 14.08 1.58 -20.40
CA VAL A 335 15.45 1.29 -19.96
C VAL A 335 15.46 0.77 -18.51
N ARG A 336 14.71 1.40 -17.61
CA ARG A 336 14.57 0.95 -16.21
C ARG A 336 13.96 -0.45 -16.09
N ALA A 337 12.92 -0.74 -16.88
CA ALA A 337 12.27 -2.05 -16.87
C ALA A 337 13.18 -3.15 -17.44
N ALA A 338 13.83 -2.88 -18.58
CA ALA A 338 14.80 -3.77 -19.21
C ALA A 338 15.97 -4.07 -18.25
N ALA A 339 16.52 -3.05 -17.60
CA ALA A 339 17.58 -3.20 -16.61
C ALA A 339 17.18 -4.09 -15.44
N ARG A 340 15.97 -3.90 -14.91
CA ARG A 340 15.43 -4.74 -13.85
C ARG A 340 15.22 -6.19 -14.29
N LEU A 341 14.68 -6.42 -15.49
CA LEU A 341 14.49 -7.77 -16.05
C LEU A 341 15.81 -8.53 -16.16
N LYS A 342 16.86 -7.85 -16.65
CA LYS A 342 18.21 -8.42 -16.75
C LYS A 342 18.80 -8.72 -15.38
N PHE A 343 18.79 -7.74 -14.48
CA PHE A 343 19.37 -7.87 -13.14
C PHE A 343 18.72 -9.01 -12.34
N GLU A 344 17.42 -9.21 -12.48
CA GLU A 344 16.69 -10.31 -11.83
C GLU A 344 16.79 -11.65 -12.57
N GLY A 345 17.49 -11.73 -13.71
CA GLY A 345 17.68 -12.96 -14.49
C GLY A 345 16.40 -13.50 -15.15
N LEU A 346 15.45 -12.61 -15.47
CA LEU A 346 14.13 -12.98 -16.00
C LEU A 346 14.04 -12.93 -17.53
N ALA A 347 14.85 -12.08 -18.16
CA ALA A 347 14.97 -11.97 -19.61
C ALA A 347 16.29 -11.28 -19.97
N GLU A 348 16.78 -11.51 -21.18
CA GLU A 348 17.91 -10.80 -21.78
C GLU A 348 17.38 -9.67 -22.68
N PRO A 349 17.37 -8.40 -22.21
CA PRO A 349 16.83 -7.32 -23.01
C PRO A 349 17.75 -6.97 -24.18
N ILE A 350 17.16 -6.82 -25.37
CA ILE A 350 17.78 -6.20 -26.54
C ILE A 350 17.18 -4.82 -26.71
N ILE A 351 17.94 -3.78 -26.36
CA ILE A 351 17.45 -2.39 -26.37
C ILE A 351 17.85 -1.74 -27.69
N LEU A 352 16.88 -1.15 -28.41
CA LEU A 352 17.16 -0.49 -29.69
C LEU A 352 17.43 1.00 -29.53
N GLY A 353 18.47 1.49 -30.19
CA GLY A 353 18.85 2.91 -30.23
C GLY A 353 20.35 3.11 -30.17
N LYS A 354 20.79 4.36 -30.04
CA LYS A 354 22.22 4.70 -29.99
C LYS A 354 22.83 4.25 -28.67
N ALA A 355 23.96 3.55 -28.77
CA ALA A 355 24.62 2.95 -27.61
C ALA A 355 24.99 3.98 -26.53
N ASP A 356 25.57 5.12 -26.90
CA ASP A 356 26.00 6.14 -25.93
C ASP A 356 24.82 6.79 -25.18
N GLU A 357 23.69 7.02 -25.87
CA GLU A 357 22.49 7.60 -25.26
C GLU A 357 21.86 6.63 -24.25
N ILE A 358 21.74 5.35 -24.61
CA ILE A 358 21.16 4.31 -23.74
C ILE A 358 22.07 4.02 -22.53
N ARG A 359 23.39 3.93 -22.74
CA ARG A 359 24.37 3.77 -21.65
C ARG A 359 24.36 4.96 -20.68
N GLY A 360 24.22 6.18 -21.22
CA GLY A 360 24.01 7.38 -20.43
C GLY A 360 22.76 7.29 -19.54
N LEU A 361 21.64 6.79 -20.08
CA LEU A 361 20.40 6.56 -19.32
C LEU A 361 20.56 5.49 -18.24
N LEU A 362 21.20 4.35 -18.56
CA LEU A 362 21.48 3.28 -17.59
C LEU A 362 22.31 3.81 -16.40
N THR A 363 23.37 4.56 -16.69
CA THR A 363 24.23 5.18 -15.67
C THR A 363 23.46 6.18 -14.82
N LYS A 364 22.66 7.07 -15.45
CA LYS A 364 21.82 8.04 -14.74
C LYS A 364 20.82 7.36 -13.79
N LEU A 365 20.33 6.18 -14.15
CA LEU A 365 19.40 5.38 -13.36
C LEU A 365 20.07 4.50 -12.29
N GLY A 366 21.40 4.52 -12.19
CA GLY A 366 22.15 3.75 -11.20
C GLY A 366 22.35 2.27 -11.56
N PHE A 367 22.18 1.89 -12.84
CA PHE A 367 22.48 0.54 -13.31
C PHE A 367 23.92 0.44 -13.84
N ALA A 368 24.53 -0.73 -13.68
CA ALA A 368 25.87 -1.01 -14.22
C ALA A 368 25.87 -0.92 -15.76
N ASP A 369 26.93 -0.36 -16.34
CA ASP A 369 27.01 -0.06 -17.79
C ASP A 369 27.44 -1.26 -18.65
N GLN A 370 27.94 -2.32 -18.03
CA GLN A 370 28.54 -3.47 -18.71
C GLN A 370 27.48 -4.60 -18.80
N ASP A 371 27.37 -5.23 -19.98
CA ASP A 371 26.54 -6.41 -20.30
C ASP A 371 25.12 -6.20 -20.91
N TYR A 372 24.75 -4.99 -21.36
CA TYR A 372 23.51 -4.81 -22.13
C TYR A 372 23.71 -5.04 -23.63
N THR A 373 22.81 -5.80 -24.27
CA THR A 373 22.75 -5.89 -25.73
C THR A 373 22.00 -4.69 -26.28
N ILE A 374 22.75 -3.74 -26.84
CA ILE A 374 22.21 -2.51 -27.45
C ILE A 374 22.48 -2.57 -28.95
N ILE A 375 21.44 -2.41 -29.76
CA ILE A 375 21.53 -2.45 -31.23
C ILE A 375 20.98 -1.15 -31.80
N ASN A 376 21.77 -0.47 -32.62
CA ASN A 376 21.30 0.70 -33.36
C ASN A 376 20.91 0.27 -34.78
N PRO A 377 19.66 0.48 -35.22
CA PRO A 377 19.22 0.13 -36.57
C PRO A 377 20.06 0.78 -37.68
N ASP A 378 20.62 1.97 -37.44
CA ASP A 378 21.34 2.73 -38.45
C ASP A 378 22.74 2.19 -38.79
N ASP A 379 23.37 1.46 -37.87
CA ASP A 379 24.73 0.92 -38.01
C ASP A 379 24.80 -0.61 -37.85
N TYR A 380 23.65 -1.29 -37.94
CA TYR A 380 23.56 -2.73 -37.75
C TYR A 380 24.38 -3.50 -38.81
N ALA A 381 25.32 -4.33 -38.35
CA ALA A 381 26.27 -5.02 -39.22
C ALA A 381 25.60 -5.91 -40.28
N ASP A 382 24.50 -6.58 -39.93
CA ASP A 382 23.77 -7.49 -40.81
C ASP A 382 22.54 -6.85 -41.49
N PHE A 383 22.53 -5.52 -41.64
CA PHE A 383 21.37 -4.80 -42.17
C PHE A 383 20.98 -5.20 -43.60
N GLU A 384 21.96 -5.46 -44.47
CA GLU A 384 21.69 -5.92 -45.85
C GLU A 384 20.98 -7.29 -45.88
N LYS A 385 21.38 -8.20 -44.99
CA LYS A 385 20.73 -9.51 -44.85
C LYS A 385 19.29 -9.35 -44.35
N MET A 386 19.07 -8.49 -43.36
CA MET A 386 17.73 -8.20 -42.85
C MET A 386 16.82 -7.58 -43.93
N LYS A 387 17.34 -6.67 -44.76
CA LYS A 387 16.59 -6.09 -45.89
C LYS A 387 16.15 -7.14 -46.91
N ALA A 388 17.07 -8.02 -47.31
CA ALA A 388 16.76 -9.10 -48.25
C ALA A 388 15.65 -10.02 -47.73
N GLU A 389 15.74 -10.42 -46.45
CA GLU A 389 14.73 -11.27 -45.82
C GLU A 389 13.37 -10.56 -45.70
N PHE A 390 13.35 -9.26 -45.38
CA PHE A 390 12.10 -8.49 -45.35
C PHE A 390 11.41 -8.45 -46.72
N VAL A 391 12.15 -8.18 -47.81
CA VAL A 391 11.60 -8.18 -49.17
C VAL A 391 11.00 -9.54 -49.54
N GLU A 392 11.69 -10.62 -49.19
CA GLU A 392 11.21 -11.99 -49.41
C GLU A 392 9.89 -12.25 -48.66
N ILE A 393 9.82 -11.89 -47.37
CA ILE A 393 8.61 -12.06 -46.53
C ILE A 393 7.43 -11.27 -47.09
N ARG A 394 7.68 -10.08 -47.66
CA ARG A 394 6.69 -9.18 -48.23
C ARG A 394 6.20 -9.61 -49.62
N LYS A 395 6.81 -10.63 -50.26
CA LYS A 395 6.35 -11.26 -51.51
C LYS A 395 5.98 -10.24 -52.60
N GLY A 396 6.89 -9.33 -52.91
CA GLY A 396 6.72 -8.29 -53.94
C GLY A 396 5.93 -7.05 -53.51
N LYS A 397 5.49 -6.96 -52.24
CA LYS A 397 4.80 -5.78 -51.69
C LYS A 397 5.74 -4.72 -51.11
N ALA A 398 7.05 -4.94 -51.17
CA ALA A 398 8.08 -3.99 -50.74
C ALA A 398 9.32 -4.18 -51.61
N THR A 399 9.93 -3.07 -52.01
CA THR A 399 11.22 -3.04 -52.72
C THR A 399 12.39 -3.02 -51.74
N MET A 400 13.62 -3.17 -52.24
CA MET A 400 14.82 -3.03 -51.42
C MET A 400 14.97 -1.61 -50.83
N GLU A 401 14.54 -0.58 -51.57
CA GLU A 401 14.52 0.80 -51.07
C GLU A 401 13.47 0.99 -49.96
N ASP A 402 12.30 0.36 -50.10
CA ASP A 402 11.27 0.38 -49.05
C ASP A 402 11.78 -0.34 -47.79
N ALA A 403 12.49 -1.47 -47.96
CA ALA A 403 13.09 -2.22 -46.87
C ALA A 403 14.10 -1.36 -46.09
N ASP A 404 14.97 -0.61 -46.79
CA ASP A 404 15.94 0.27 -46.14
C ASP A 404 15.25 1.34 -45.27
N LYS A 405 14.20 1.98 -45.78
CA LYS A 405 13.46 3.01 -45.04
C LYS A 405 12.66 2.43 -43.87
N LEU A 406 11.93 1.35 -44.11
CA LEU A 406 11.03 0.77 -43.11
C LEU A 406 11.82 0.12 -41.97
N LEU A 407 12.91 -0.59 -42.26
CA LEU A 407 13.69 -1.29 -41.24
C LEU A 407 14.53 -0.35 -40.38
N ARG A 408 14.71 0.92 -40.74
CA ARG A 408 15.25 1.95 -39.82
C ARG A 408 14.26 2.35 -38.74
N TYR A 409 12.98 2.06 -38.93
CA TYR A 409 11.98 2.29 -37.89
C TYR A 409 12.07 1.18 -36.84
N VAL A 410 12.29 1.57 -35.58
CA VAL A 410 12.63 0.66 -34.47
C VAL A 410 11.65 -0.51 -34.29
N ASN A 411 10.35 -0.31 -34.53
CA ASN A 411 9.37 -1.40 -34.44
C ASN A 411 9.51 -2.41 -35.58
N TYR A 412 9.76 -1.97 -36.82
CA TYR A 412 10.01 -2.89 -37.94
C TYR A 412 11.33 -3.65 -37.72
N PHE A 413 12.38 -2.95 -37.27
CA PHE A 413 13.66 -3.56 -36.93
C PHE A 413 13.51 -4.63 -35.84
N GLY A 414 12.84 -4.28 -34.74
CA GLY A 414 12.63 -5.20 -33.62
C GLY A 414 11.82 -6.43 -34.00
N VAL A 415 10.76 -6.27 -34.79
CA VAL A 415 9.98 -7.40 -35.31
C VAL A 415 10.83 -8.27 -36.25
N MET A 416 11.73 -7.69 -37.05
CA MET A 416 12.65 -8.48 -37.87
C MET A 416 13.66 -9.27 -37.02
N LEU A 417 14.20 -8.71 -35.94
CA LEU A 417 15.06 -9.47 -35.02
C LEU A 417 14.33 -10.72 -34.48
N VAL A 418 13.06 -10.58 -34.11
CA VAL A 418 12.23 -11.70 -33.66
C VAL A 418 12.01 -12.71 -34.79
N LYS A 419 11.74 -12.24 -36.01
CA LYS A 419 11.53 -13.09 -37.18
C LYS A 419 12.75 -13.91 -37.57
N MET A 420 13.92 -13.29 -37.50
CA MET A 420 15.23 -13.88 -37.82
C MET A 420 15.74 -14.83 -36.73
N GLY A 421 15.01 -14.99 -35.63
CA GLY A 421 15.42 -15.84 -34.49
C GLY A 421 16.56 -15.24 -33.66
N LEU A 422 16.79 -13.92 -33.75
CA LEU A 422 17.78 -13.21 -32.93
C LEU A 422 17.19 -12.79 -31.58
N ALA A 423 15.86 -12.81 -31.47
CA ALA A 423 15.11 -12.62 -30.24
C ALA A 423 13.88 -13.52 -30.23
N GLU A 424 13.36 -13.83 -29.04
CA GLU A 424 12.19 -14.68 -28.90
C GLU A 424 10.88 -13.89 -28.83
N GLY A 425 10.93 -12.59 -28.50
CA GLY A 425 9.75 -11.71 -28.47
C GLY A 425 10.07 -10.23 -28.46
N MET A 426 9.03 -9.39 -28.51
CA MET A 426 9.16 -7.92 -28.50
C MET A 426 8.10 -7.25 -27.62
N VAL A 427 8.50 -6.20 -26.89
CA VAL A 427 7.60 -5.31 -26.15
C VAL A 427 7.83 -3.86 -26.62
N SER A 428 6.78 -3.20 -27.10
CA SER A 428 6.81 -1.81 -27.56
C SER A 428 5.51 -1.06 -27.19
N GLY A 429 5.38 0.22 -27.54
CA GLY A 429 4.14 1.00 -27.39
C GLY A 429 4.20 2.08 -26.29
N ALA A 430 5.30 2.18 -25.53
CA ALA A 430 5.47 3.23 -24.53
C ALA A 430 5.54 4.63 -25.18
N CYS A 431 6.01 4.71 -26.42
CA CYS A 431 6.18 5.95 -27.19
C CYS A 431 5.45 5.92 -28.55
N HIS A 432 4.98 4.75 -29.01
CA HIS A 432 4.35 4.58 -30.32
C HIS A 432 2.83 4.37 -30.23
N SER A 433 2.13 4.36 -31.37
CA SER A 433 0.73 3.92 -31.39
C SER A 433 0.64 2.39 -31.44
N THR A 434 -0.45 1.81 -30.94
CA THR A 434 -0.72 0.37 -31.08
C THR A 434 -0.63 -0.10 -32.53
N ALA A 435 -1.05 0.74 -33.48
CA ALA A 435 -0.94 0.44 -34.91
C ALA A 435 0.52 0.32 -35.37
N ASP A 436 1.44 1.10 -34.80
CA ASP A 436 2.87 1.06 -35.15
C ASP A 436 3.58 -0.18 -34.59
N THR A 437 3.04 -0.82 -33.55
CA THR A 437 3.51 -2.10 -33.02
C THR A 437 2.87 -3.29 -33.75
N VAL A 438 1.55 -3.27 -33.91
CA VAL A 438 0.77 -4.40 -34.47
C VAL A 438 0.99 -4.55 -35.99
N ARG A 439 1.08 -3.45 -36.73
CA ARG A 439 1.25 -3.48 -38.19
C ARG A 439 2.51 -4.26 -38.62
N PRO A 440 3.73 -3.96 -38.13
CA PRO A 440 4.90 -4.74 -38.51
C PRO A 440 4.79 -6.20 -38.04
N ALA A 441 4.24 -6.46 -36.85
CA ALA A 441 4.03 -7.82 -36.36
C ALA A 441 3.17 -8.66 -37.32
N LEU A 442 2.05 -8.11 -37.81
CA LEU A 442 1.19 -8.78 -38.79
C LEU A 442 1.84 -8.92 -40.17
N GLN A 443 2.63 -7.95 -40.60
CA GLN A 443 3.28 -7.99 -41.91
C GLN A 443 4.42 -9.01 -41.98
N ILE A 444 5.14 -9.20 -40.87
CA ILE A 444 6.40 -9.96 -40.81
C ILE A 444 6.20 -11.32 -40.11
N ILE A 445 5.72 -11.32 -38.86
CA ILE A 445 5.57 -12.52 -38.03
C ILE A 445 4.34 -13.33 -38.45
N LYS A 446 3.24 -12.64 -38.77
CA LYS A 446 1.93 -13.21 -39.15
C LYS A 446 1.29 -14.03 -38.01
N THR A 447 0.05 -14.43 -38.24
CA THR A 447 -0.71 -15.27 -37.30
C THR A 447 -0.26 -16.73 -37.34
N LYS A 448 -0.53 -17.46 -36.25
CA LYS A 448 -0.35 -18.93 -36.21
C LYS A 448 -1.26 -19.62 -37.24
N PRO A 449 -0.91 -20.82 -37.71
CA PRO A 449 -1.83 -21.64 -38.51
C PRO A 449 -3.18 -21.81 -37.81
N GLY A 450 -4.28 -21.70 -38.58
CA GLY A 450 -5.63 -21.79 -38.04
C GLY A 450 -6.18 -20.51 -37.39
N ILE A 451 -5.37 -19.46 -37.26
CA ILE A 451 -5.79 -18.16 -36.72
C ILE A 451 -5.77 -17.11 -37.84
N SER A 452 -6.91 -16.51 -38.11
CA SER A 452 -7.05 -15.51 -39.19
C SER A 452 -6.61 -14.10 -38.75
N ARG A 453 -6.81 -13.77 -37.46
CA ARG A 453 -6.48 -12.46 -36.88
C ARG A 453 -5.94 -12.56 -35.47
N THR A 454 -5.12 -11.59 -35.11
CA THR A 454 -4.71 -11.38 -33.71
C THR A 454 -5.81 -10.70 -32.92
N SER A 455 -5.84 -10.94 -31.63
CA SER A 455 -6.65 -10.19 -30.66
C SER A 455 -5.80 -9.70 -29.50
N GLY A 456 -6.28 -8.66 -28.81
CA GLY A 456 -5.61 -8.09 -27.64
C GLY A 456 -6.40 -8.38 -26.37
N VAL A 457 -5.87 -9.22 -25.50
CA VAL A 457 -6.53 -9.59 -24.23
C VAL A 457 -6.00 -8.76 -23.07
N PHE A 458 -6.83 -8.61 -22.05
CA PHE A 458 -6.43 -8.05 -20.77
C PHE A 458 -6.56 -9.07 -19.67
N LEU A 459 -5.50 -9.21 -18.88
CA LEU A 459 -5.57 -9.95 -17.63
C LEU A 459 -6.07 -8.99 -16.55
N MET A 460 -7.27 -9.30 -16.05
CA MET A 460 -7.96 -8.55 -15.02
C MET A 460 -7.72 -9.24 -13.69
N ASN A 461 -6.97 -8.60 -12.79
CA ASN A 461 -6.56 -9.19 -11.53
C ASN A 461 -6.99 -8.30 -10.36
N ARG A 462 -7.58 -8.90 -9.33
CA ARG A 462 -7.89 -8.21 -8.07
C ARG A 462 -7.33 -9.03 -6.92
N GLU A 463 -6.10 -8.71 -6.51
CA GLU A 463 -5.35 -9.53 -5.54
C GLU A 463 -6.08 -9.66 -4.20
N ASN A 464 -6.78 -8.62 -3.78
CA ASN A 464 -7.50 -8.58 -2.49
C ASN A 464 -8.63 -9.62 -2.39
N THR A 465 -9.23 -10.00 -3.52
CA THR A 465 -10.33 -10.97 -3.61
C THR A 465 -9.91 -12.27 -4.32
N ASN A 466 -8.63 -12.38 -4.70
CA ASN A 466 -8.08 -13.52 -5.44
C ASN A 466 -8.82 -13.81 -6.76
N GLU A 467 -9.36 -12.78 -7.38
CA GLU A 467 -10.06 -12.88 -8.67
C GLU A 467 -9.10 -12.64 -9.82
N ARG A 468 -9.15 -13.53 -10.82
CA ARG A 468 -8.36 -13.46 -12.04
C ARG A 468 -9.26 -13.78 -13.21
N TYR A 469 -9.34 -12.85 -14.15
CA TYR A 469 -10.15 -12.98 -15.33
C TYR A 469 -9.38 -12.60 -16.58
N ILE A 470 -9.77 -13.15 -17.72
CA ILE A 470 -9.30 -12.69 -19.02
C ILE A 470 -10.44 -11.99 -19.74
N PHE A 471 -10.21 -10.76 -20.18
CA PHE A 471 -11.13 -10.01 -21.04
C PHE A 471 -10.60 -10.04 -22.46
N ALA A 472 -11.36 -10.63 -23.37
CA ALA A 472 -10.91 -10.90 -24.73
C ALA A 472 -11.15 -9.72 -25.68
N ASP A 473 -10.16 -9.50 -26.53
CA ASP A 473 -10.16 -8.56 -27.67
C ASP A 473 -10.67 -7.14 -27.40
N CYS A 474 -10.09 -6.50 -26.38
CA CYS A 474 -10.45 -5.14 -25.99
C CYS A 474 -9.59 -4.06 -26.67
N ALA A 475 -8.82 -4.43 -27.71
CA ALA A 475 -7.84 -3.55 -28.34
C ALA A 475 -7.73 -3.63 -29.88
N ILE A 476 -8.06 -4.75 -30.53
CA ILE A 476 -7.68 -4.96 -31.94
C ILE A 476 -8.86 -4.98 -32.90
N ASN A 477 -9.80 -5.93 -32.78
CA ASN A 477 -10.83 -6.10 -33.81
C ASN A 477 -12.09 -5.30 -33.49
N ILE A 478 -12.42 -4.34 -34.36
CA ILE A 478 -13.53 -3.39 -34.16
C ILE A 478 -14.89 -4.08 -34.03
N ASP A 479 -15.25 -4.93 -35.00
CA ASP A 479 -16.49 -5.70 -35.01
C ASP A 479 -16.20 -7.09 -35.61
N PRO A 480 -15.74 -8.05 -34.79
CA PRO A 480 -15.43 -9.39 -35.26
C PRO A 480 -16.69 -10.12 -35.71
N ASN A 481 -16.60 -10.85 -36.82
CA ASN A 481 -17.67 -11.75 -37.26
C ASN A 481 -17.73 -13.04 -36.41
N ALA A 482 -18.70 -13.91 -36.64
CA ALA A 482 -18.90 -15.13 -35.82
C ALA A 482 -17.68 -16.07 -35.83
N GLN A 483 -17.04 -16.27 -36.98
CA GLN A 483 -15.83 -17.09 -37.13
C GLN A 483 -14.65 -16.48 -36.38
N GLU A 484 -14.43 -15.17 -36.55
CA GLU A 484 -13.36 -14.43 -35.85
C GLU A 484 -13.57 -14.45 -34.34
N LEU A 485 -14.81 -14.30 -33.87
CA LEU A 485 -15.15 -14.32 -32.45
C LEU A 485 -14.95 -15.71 -31.83
N ALA A 486 -15.22 -16.78 -32.58
CA ALA A 486 -14.92 -18.14 -32.17
C ALA A 486 -13.41 -18.40 -32.06
N GLU A 487 -12.63 -17.93 -33.03
CA GLU A 487 -11.16 -17.99 -32.99
C GLU A 487 -10.58 -17.22 -31.79
N ILE A 488 -11.14 -16.03 -31.51
CA ILE A 488 -10.76 -15.23 -30.32
C ILE A 488 -11.02 -16.03 -29.05
N ALA A 489 -12.16 -16.71 -28.92
CA ALA A 489 -12.50 -17.46 -27.73
C ALA A 489 -11.52 -18.61 -27.45
N VAL A 490 -11.21 -19.42 -28.47
CA VAL A 490 -10.28 -20.55 -28.36
C VAL A 490 -8.87 -20.07 -28.01
N ASN A 491 -8.38 -19.05 -28.71
CA ASN A 491 -7.05 -18.48 -28.48
C ASN A 491 -6.95 -17.80 -27.11
N THR A 492 -8.04 -17.18 -26.63
CA THR A 492 -8.10 -16.59 -25.28
C THR A 492 -8.00 -17.67 -24.20
N ALA A 493 -8.63 -18.83 -24.40
CA ALA A 493 -8.52 -19.95 -23.47
C ALA A 493 -7.07 -20.47 -23.35
N GLU A 494 -6.35 -20.58 -24.48
CA GLU A 494 -4.92 -20.92 -24.48
C GLU A 494 -4.11 -19.88 -23.71
N THR A 495 -4.37 -18.59 -23.95
CA THR A 495 -3.68 -17.51 -23.23
C THR A 495 -4.01 -17.52 -21.73
N ALA A 496 -5.23 -17.85 -21.33
CA ALA A 496 -5.63 -17.96 -19.93
C ALA A 496 -4.79 -19.02 -19.18
N ALA A 497 -4.49 -20.14 -19.83
CA ALA A 497 -3.67 -21.20 -19.25
C ALA A 497 -2.23 -20.75 -18.90
N ILE A 498 -1.66 -19.80 -19.65
CA ILE A 498 -0.34 -19.20 -19.35
C ILE A 498 -0.35 -18.58 -17.94
N PHE A 499 -1.49 -18.02 -17.53
CA PHE A 499 -1.72 -17.34 -16.26
C PHE A 499 -2.22 -18.27 -15.14
N ASP A 500 -2.12 -19.58 -15.34
CA ASP A 500 -2.63 -20.63 -14.45
C ASP A 500 -4.14 -20.47 -14.19
N ILE A 501 -4.90 -20.03 -15.21
CA ILE A 501 -6.37 -19.95 -15.18
C ILE A 501 -6.92 -21.16 -15.95
N ASP A 502 -7.76 -21.95 -15.28
CA ASP A 502 -8.57 -23.00 -15.92
C ASP A 502 -9.75 -22.33 -16.66
N PRO A 503 -9.76 -22.29 -18.00
CA PRO A 503 -10.63 -21.39 -18.75
C PRO A 503 -12.10 -21.85 -18.74
N LYS A 504 -12.98 -20.99 -18.20
CA LYS A 504 -14.44 -21.07 -18.33
C LYS A 504 -14.91 -19.87 -19.15
N VAL A 505 -15.15 -20.11 -20.43
CA VAL A 505 -15.31 -19.07 -21.45
C VAL A 505 -16.78 -18.70 -21.65
N ALA A 506 -17.13 -17.46 -21.31
CA ALA A 506 -18.45 -16.89 -21.59
C ALA A 506 -18.41 -16.00 -22.83
N MET A 507 -19.22 -16.36 -23.83
CA MET A 507 -19.45 -15.53 -25.02
C MET A 507 -20.51 -14.48 -24.70
N LEU A 508 -20.08 -13.23 -24.50
CA LEU A 508 -20.93 -12.17 -23.98
C LEU A 508 -21.86 -11.59 -25.04
N SER A 509 -23.08 -11.26 -24.60
CA SER A 509 -24.09 -10.54 -25.37
C SER A 509 -25.00 -9.73 -24.44
N PHE A 510 -25.89 -8.93 -24.99
CA PHE A 510 -26.98 -8.33 -24.22
C PHE A 510 -28.17 -9.29 -24.02
N SER A 511 -28.13 -10.48 -24.65
CA SER A 511 -29.10 -11.58 -24.50
C SER A 511 -28.49 -12.74 -23.71
N THR A 512 -29.34 -13.53 -23.06
CA THR A 512 -28.96 -14.84 -22.49
C THR A 512 -29.85 -15.91 -23.11
N LYS A 513 -29.26 -16.89 -23.80
CA LYS A 513 -29.93 -18.08 -24.34
C LYS A 513 -31.27 -17.78 -25.05
N GLY A 514 -31.30 -16.76 -25.91
CA GLY A 514 -32.46 -16.38 -26.73
C GLY A 514 -33.46 -15.42 -26.07
N SER A 515 -33.12 -14.81 -24.93
CA SER A 515 -33.99 -13.79 -24.28
C SER A 515 -34.17 -12.54 -25.13
N GLY A 516 -33.19 -12.20 -25.97
CA GLY A 516 -33.26 -11.15 -26.99
C GLY A 516 -33.12 -11.74 -28.40
N LYS A 517 -33.58 -11.00 -29.41
CA LYS A 517 -33.43 -11.39 -30.83
C LYS A 517 -32.92 -10.22 -31.64
N ALA A 518 -31.73 -10.36 -32.20
CA ALA A 518 -31.12 -9.40 -33.10
C ALA A 518 -29.94 -10.05 -33.84
N PRO A 519 -29.49 -9.51 -34.99
CA PRO A 519 -28.32 -10.02 -35.70
C PRO A 519 -27.06 -10.12 -34.83
N GLN A 520 -26.90 -9.22 -33.85
CA GLN A 520 -25.79 -9.25 -32.90
C GLN A 520 -25.87 -10.43 -31.92
N VAL A 521 -27.08 -10.85 -31.55
CA VAL A 521 -27.32 -12.04 -30.72
C VAL A 521 -27.00 -13.29 -31.54
N ASP A 522 -27.53 -13.35 -32.76
CA ASP A 522 -27.31 -14.48 -33.68
C ASP A 522 -25.81 -14.66 -33.98
N LYS A 523 -25.05 -13.56 -34.13
CA LYS A 523 -23.60 -13.57 -34.28
C LYS A 523 -22.89 -14.29 -33.14
N VAL A 524 -23.25 -13.99 -31.88
CA VAL A 524 -22.62 -14.58 -30.70
C VAL A 524 -23.05 -16.03 -30.51
N ALA A 525 -24.32 -16.35 -30.78
CA ALA A 525 -24.82 -17.72 -30.75
C ALA A 525 -24.11 -18.61 -31.78
N GLU A 526 -23.94 -18.12 -33.02
CA GLU A 526 -23.21 -18.83 -34.06
C GLU A 526 -21.71 -18.95 -33.72
N ALA A 527 -21.08 -17.90 -33.20
CA ALA A 527 -19.70 -17.96 -32.73
C ALA A 527 -19.50 -19.01 -31.62
N THR A 528 -20.47 -19.14 -30.72
CA THR A 528 -20.46 -20.15 -29.64
C THR A 528 -20.46 -21.56 -30.23
N LYS A 529 -21.29 -21.80 -31.25
CA LYS A 529 -21.36 -23.09 -31.93
C LYS A 529 -20.03 -23.42 -32.63
N ILE A 530 -19.49 -22.48 -33.41
CA ILE A 530 -18.21 -22.64 -34.11
C ILE A 530 -17.08 -22.90 -33.10
N ALA A 531 -17.04 -22.17 -31.97
CA ALA A 531 -15.99 -22.34 -30.96
C ALA A 531 -16.02 -23.74 -30.31
N LYS A 532 -17.22 -24.28 -30.04
CA LYS A 532 -17.39 -25.66 -29.54
C LYS A 532 -16.97 -26.70 -30.58
N GLU A 533 -17.14 -26.43 -31.86
CA GLU A 533 -16.65 -27.31 -32.94
C GLU A 533 -15.12 -27.26 -33.07
N LEU A 534 -14.51 -26.07 -32.91
CA LEU A 534 -13.06 -25.88 -32.96
C LEU A 534 -12.32 -26.52 -31.77
N ASN A 535 -12.90 -26.47 -30.56
CA ASN A 535 -12.37 -27.13 -29.38
C ASN A 535 -13.49 -27.71 -28.50
N PRO A 536 -13.90 -28.97 -28.75
CA PRO A 536 -14.99 -29.62 -28.01
C PRO A 536 -14.73 -29.83 -26.51
N SER A 537 -13.46 -29.84 -26.08
CA SER A 537 -13.09 -30.01 -24.67
C SER A 537 -13.11 -28.72 -23.85
N LEU A 538 -13.20 -27.56 -24.51
CA LEU A 538 -13.17 -26.27 -23.85
C LEU A 538 -14.50 -26.01 -23.12
N ALA A 539 -14.44 -25.69 -21.83
CA ALA A 539 -15.59 -25.22 -21.07
C ALA A 539 -16.00 -23.83 -21.59
N LEU A 540 -16.90 -23.81 -22.57
CA LEU A 540 -17.35 -22.60 -23.26
C LEU A 540 -18.86 -22.60 -23.40
N ASP A 541 -19.49 -21.46 -23.13
CA ASP A 541 -20.92 -21.32 -23.39
C ASP A 541 -21.35 -19.89 -23.77
N GLY A 542 -22.49 -19.82 -24.46
CA GLY A 542 -23.04 -18.60 -25.02
C GLY A 542 -24.42 -18.78 -25.67
N GLU A 543 -25.11 -17.69 -26.04
CA GLU A 543 -24.77 -16.31 -25.65
C GLU A 543 -25.23 -16.01 -24.22
N LEU A 544 -24.43 -15.25 -23.45
CA LEU A 544 -24.70 -14.91 -22.05
C LEU A 544 -24.60 -13.41 -21.79
N GLN A 545 -25.49 -12.87 -20.94
CA GLN A 545 -25.27 -11.57 -20.30
C GLN A 545 -24.22 -11.68 -19.19
N PHE A 546 -23.59 -10.55 -18.83
CA PHE A 546 -22.54 -10.55 -17.80
C PHE A 546 -23.05 -11.03 -16.43
N ASP A 547 -24.29 -10.70 -16.05
CA ASP A 547 -24.90 -11.18 -14.81
C ASP A 547 -25.05 -12.71 -14.79
N ALA A 548 -25.51 -13.31 -15.89
CA ALA A 548 -25.59 -14.77 -16.06
C ALA A 548 -24.21 -15.42 -16.14
N ALA A 549 -23.19 -14.75 -16.69
CA ALA A 549 -21.83 -15.28 -16.73
C ALA A 549 -21.11 -15.25 -15.36
N PHE A 550 -21.41 -14.24 -14.54
CA PHE A 550 -20.62 -13.91 -13.34
C PHE A 550 -21.30 -14.28 -12.01
N VAL A 551 -22.63 -14.22 -11.91
CA VAL A 551 -23.37 -14.38 -10.65
C VAL A 551 -24.11 -15.73 -10.62
N PRO A 552 -23.73 -16.68 -9.73
CA PRO A 552 -24.34 -18.01 -9.67
C PRO A 552 -25.87 -18.02 -9.55
N GLU A 553 -26.43 -17.13 -8.74
CA GLU A 553 -27.87 -17.04 -8.51
C GLU A 553 -28.63 -16.64 -9.78
N THR A 554 -28.06 -15.75 -10.58
CA THR A 554 -28.65 -15.34 -11.86
C THR A 554 -28.51 -16.43 -12.91
N ALA A 555 -27.36 -17.13 -12.93
CA ALA A 555 -27.10 -18.24 -13.82
C ALA A 555 -28.11 -19.38 -13.64
N ALA A 556 -28.42 -19.75 -12.39
CA ALA A 556 -29.39 -20.78 -12.07
C ALA A 556 -30.81 -20.49 -12.62
N ILE A 557 -31.13 -19.22 -12.86
CA ILE A 557 -32.42 -18.80 -13.43
C ILE A 557 -32.34 -18.70 -14.96
N LYS A 558 -31.32 -18.02 -15.48
CA LYS A 558 -31.24 -17.67 -16.91
C LYS A 558 -30.57 -18.73 -17.79
N ALA A 559 -29.72 -19.58 -17.23
CA ALA A 559 -28.96 -20.61 -17.94
C ALA A 559 -28.64 -21.82 -17.01
N PRO A 560 -29.66 -22.52 -16.47
CA PRO A 560 -29.48 -23.56 -15.44
C PRO A 560 -28.64 -24.76 -15.89
N ASP A 561 -28.69 -25.10 -17.18
CA ASP A 561 -28.00 -26.27 -17.75
C ASP A 561 -26.58 -25.94 -18.25
N SER A 562 -26.05 -24.76 -17.93
CA SER A 562 -24.74 -24.31 -18.39
C SER A 562 -23.65 -24.60 -17.38
N ASP A 563 -22.62 -25.34 -17.79
CA ASP A 563 -21.42 -25.61 -16.97
C ASP A 563 -20.48 -24.40 -16.84
N VAL A 564 -20.79 -23.27 -17.50
CA VAL A 564 -19.98 -22.04 -17.48
C VAL A 564 -20.68 -20.89 -16.76
N ALA A 565 -22.00 -20.77 -16.92
CA ALA A 565 -22.76 -19.66 -16.35
C ALA A 565 -22.59 -19.56 -14.82
N GLY A 566 -22.46 -18.33 -14.32
CA GLY A 566 -22.29 -18.02 -12.90
C GLY A 566 -20.89 -18.24 -12.35
N GLN A 567 -19.98 -18.78 -13.14
CA GLN A 567 -18.61 -19.08 -12.73
C GLN A 567 -17.58 -18.86 -13.85
N ALA A 568 -17.94 -18.07 -14.87
CA ALA A 568 -17.03 -17.76 -15.95
C ALA A 568 -15.82 -16.96 -15.43
N ASN A 569 -14.66 -17.21 -16.01
CA ASN A 569 -13.44 -16.46 -15.71
C ASN A 569 -12.75 -15.92 -16.97
N THR A 570 -13.26 -16.28 -18.15
CA THR A 570 -12.76 -15.82 -19.44
C THR A 570 -13.94 -15.22 -20.20
N PHE A 571 -13.89 -13.93 -20.46
CA PHE A 571 -15.01 -13.15 -20.99
C PHE A 571 -14.70 -12.67 -22.40
N VAL A 572 -15.43 -13.18 -23.38
CA VAL A 572 -15.28 -12.81 -24.79
C VAL A 572 -16.33 -11.77 -25.14
N PHE A 573 -15.88 -10.55 -25.42
CA PHE A 573 -16.76 -9.44 -25.77
C PHE A 573 -17.18 -9.51 -27.24
N PRO A 574 -18.42 -9.13 -27.58
CA PRO A 574 -18.94 -9.27 -28.95
C PRO A 574 -18.31 -8.29 -29.95
N ASP A 575 -17.72 -7.19 -29.48
CA ASP A 575 -17.12 -6.13 -30.30
C ASP A 575 -16.17 -5.25 -29.48
N LEU A 576 -15.40 -4.39 -30.14
CA LEU A 576 -14.40 -3.54 -29.48
C LEU A 576 -15.01 -2.47 -28.59
N GLN A 577 -16.20 -1.94 -28.90
CA GLN A 577 -16.83 -0.92 -28.08
C GLN A 577 -17.16 -1.52 -26.70
N SER A 578 -17.83 -2.67 -26.70
CA SER A 578 -18.19 -3.38 -25.47
C SER A 578 -16.94 -3.85 -24.70
N GLY A 579 -15.94 -4.41 -25.37
CA GLY A 579 -14.69 -4.85 -24.75
C GLY A 579 -13.88 -3.70 -24.14
N ASN A 580 -13.60 -2.65 -24.92
CA ASN A 580 -12.77 -1.54 -24.47
C ASN A 580 -13.40 -0.76 -23.31
N ILE A 581 -14.71 -0.48 -23.39
CA ILE A 581 -15.45 0.17 -22.30
C ILE A 581 -15.53 -0.78 -21.09
N GLY A 582 -15.81 -2.06 -21.32
CA GLY A 582 -15.98 -3.07 -20.27
C GLY A 582 -14.76 -3.23 -19.37
N TYR A 583 -13.56 -3.45 -19.91
CA TYR A 583 -12.37 -3.62 -19.06
C TYR A 583 -12.01 -2.33 -18.32
N LYS A 584 -12.25 -1.16 -18.92
CA LYS A 584 -12.00 0.13 -18.25
C LYS A 584 -12.98 0.39 -17.11
N ILE A 585 -14.25 0.03 -17.27
CA ILE A 585 -15.23 0.07 -16.17
C ILE A 585 -14.78 -0.87 -15.04
N ALA A 586 -14.42 -2.11 -15.38
CA ALA A 586 -13.92 -3.08 -14.40
C ALA A 586 -12.65 -2.59 -13.68
N GLN A 587 -11.73 -1.93 -14.41
CA GLN A 587 -10.54 -1.33 -13.83
C GLN A 587 -10.89 -0.17 -12.87
N ARG A 588 -11.70 0.79 -13.32
CA ARG A 588 -11.90 2.07 -12.60
C ARG A 588 -12.94 2.01 -11.51
N LEU A 589 -14.01 1.25 -11.71
CA LEU A 589 -15.07 1.07 -10.70
C LEU A 589 -14.88 -0.23 -9.92
N GLY A 590 -14.51 -1.30 -10.61
CA GLY A 590 -14.29 -2.62 -10.00
C GLY A 590 -12.95 -2.74 -9.26
N MET A 591 -12.05 -1.76 -9.39
CA MET A 591 -10.72 -1.72 -8.78
C MET A 591 -9.88 -2.95 -9.16
N PHE A 592 -10.01 -3.42 -10.40
CA PHE A 592 -9.13 -4.44 -10.97
C PHE A 592 -7.86 -3.80 -11.51
N ASP A 593 -6.72 -4.48 -11.33
CA ASP A 593 -5.53 -4.25 -12.13
C ASP A 593 -5.78 -4.82 -13.53
N ALA A 594 -5.64 -3.99 -14.56
CA ALA A 594 -5.81 -4.39 -15.95
C ALA A 594 -4.44 -4.42 -16.64
N ILE A 595 -3.96 -5.62 -16.95
CA ILE A 595 -2.63 -5.84 -17.54
C ILE A 595 -2.80 -6.18 -19.02
N GLY A 596 -2.27 -5.34 -19.89
CA GLY A 596 -2.34 -5.50 -21.34
C GLY A 596 -2.31 -4.15 -22.10
N PRO A 597 -2.56 -4.17 -23.42
CA PRO A 597 -3.05 -5.32 -24.20
C PRO A 597 -1.97 -6.39 -24.46
N ILE A 598 -2.31 -7.65 -24.16
CA ILE A 598 -1.49 -8.81 -24.48
C ILE A 598 -1.97 -9.35 -25.83
N LEU A 599 -1.12 -9.31 -26.86
CA LEU A 599 -1.49 -9.85 -28.17
C LEU A 599 -1.38 -11.37 -28.16
N GLN A 600 -2.34 -12.00 -28.80
CA GLN A 600 -2.40 -13.45 -28.97
C GLN A 600 -2.64 -13.82 -30.43
N GLY A 601 -2.28 -15.06 -30.78
CA GLY A 601 -2.43 -15.61 -32.12
C GLY A 601 -1.32 -15.28 -33.12
N LEU A 602 -0.21 -14.68 -32.69
CA LEU A 602 1.00 -14.50 -33.51
C LEU A 602 1.94 -15.72 -33.44
N ASN A 603 2.72 -15.95 -34.50
CA ASN A 603 3.76 -17.01 -34.50
C ASN A 603 4.87 -16.78 -33.47
N LYS A 604 5.12 -15.52 -33.11
CA LYS A 604 6.07 -15.10 -32.08
C LYS A 604 5.43 -13.98 -31.26
N PRO A 605 5.69 -13.91 -29.94
CA PRO A 605 5.07 -12.93 -29.07
C PRO A 605 5.57 -11.52 -29.38
N VAL A 606 4.61 -10.63 -29.65
CA VAL A 606 4.84 -9.20 -29.81
C VAL A 606 3.74 -8.52 -29.03
N ASN A 607 4.07 -7.73 -28.01
CA ASN A 607 3.08 -7.07 -27.18
C ASN A 607 3.20 -5.54 -27.26
N ASP A 608 2.05 -4.90 -27.05
CA ASP A 608 1.90 -3.45 -27.11
C ASP A 608 1.59 -2.88 -25.72
N LEU A 609 2.14 -1.72 -25.43
CA LEU A 609 1.93 -0.95 -24.22
C LEU A 609 1.02 0.23 -24.50
N SER A 610 0.32 0.70 -23.47
CA SER A 610 -0.26 2.03 -23.52
C SER A 610 0.84 3.10 -23.37
N ARG A 611 0.73 4.23 -24.07
CA ARG A 611 1.67 5.36 -23.90
C ARG A 611 1.78 5.86 -22.46
N GLY A 612 0.73 5.69 -21.66
CA GLY A 612 0.70 6.05 -20.23
C GLY A 612 1.27 4.99 -19.28
N SER A 613 1.86 3.90 -19.79
CA SER A 613 2.35 2.79 -18.97
C SER A 613 3.52 3.21 -18.08
N SER A 614 3.58 2.66 -16.88
CA SER A 614 4.70 2.82 -15.95
C SER A 614 5.84 1.84 -16.27
N ALA A 615 7.01 2.02 -15.66
CA ALA A 615 8.08 1.03 -15.79
C ALA A 615 7.72 -0.34 -15.20
N ASP A 616 6.81 -0.38 -14.21
CA ASP A 616 6.35 -1.65 -13.65
C ASP A 616 5.44 -2.40 -14.62
N ASP A 617 4.61 -1.68 -15.39
CA ASP A 617 3.80 -2.26 -16.46
C ASP A 617 4.67 -2.85 -17.58
N ILE A 618 5.74 -2.15 -17.97
CA ILE A 618 6.70 -2.63 -18.97
C ILE A 618 7.42 -3.89 -18.47
N TYR A 619 7.87 -3.87 -17.21
CA TYR A 619 8.51 -5.01 -16.57
C TYR A 619 7.57 -6.23 -16.54
N LYS A 620 6.32 -6.05 -16.13
CA LYS A 620 5.30 -7.10 -16.11
C LYS A 620 5.04 -7.65 -17.51
N LEU A 621 4.85 -6.79 -18.50
CA LEU A 621 4.61 -7.22 -19.87
C LEU A 621 5.83 -7.91 -20.49
N GLY A 622 7.05 -7.52 -20.11
CA GLY A 622 8.28 -8.23 -20.44
C GLY A 622 8.28 -9.68 -19.96
N ILE A 623 7.90 -9.92 -18.70
CA ILE A 623 7.75 -11.27 -18.13
C ILE A 623 6.69 -12.07 -18.90
N ILE A 624 5.55 -11.46 -19.20
CA ILE A 624 4.47 -12.12 -19.95
C ILE A 624 4.94 -12.51 -21.36
N THR A 625 5.65 -11.61 -22.04
CA THR A 625 6.17 -11.85 -23.39
C THR A 625 7.20 -12.97 -23.38
N ALA A 626 8.07 -13.02 -22.36
CA ALA A 626 9.00 -14.13 -22.16
C ALA A 626 8.27 -15.45 -21.88
N ALA A 627 7.22 -15.44 -21.06
CA ALA A 627 6.41 -16.64 -20.80
C ALA A 627 5.68 -17.14 -22.07
N GLN A 628 5.14 -16.22 -22.88
CA GLN A 628 4.54 -16.57 -24.18
C GLN A 628 5.58 -17.16 -25.15
N ALA A 629 6.82 -16.67 -25.11
CA ALA A 629 7.91 -17.16 -25.95
C ALA A 629 8.33 -18.60 -25.58
N LEU A 630 8.32 -18.94 -24.28
CA LEU A 630 8.67 -20.27 -23.80
C LEU A 630 7.65 -21.32 -24.18
N GLY A 631 6.36 -20.95 -24.27
CA GLY A 631 5.26 -21.88 -24.55
C GLY A 631 5.10 -22.91 -23.44
N THR A 632 4.06 -22.79 -22.62
CA THR A 632 3.59 -23.90 -21.77
C THR A 632 2.12 -24.06 -22.13
N LEU A 633 1.63 -25.22 -22.58
CA LEU A 633 1.80 -26.55 -21.98
C LEU A 633 1.89 -27.67 -23.04
N ASP A 634 2.82 -28.60 -22.85
CA ASP A 634 2.50 -30.04 -22.92
C ASP A 634 1.73 -30.44 -21.66
#